data_AF-A0A1J4KK51-F1
#
_entry.id   AF-A0A1J4KK51-F1
#
_cell.length_a   1.000
_cell.length_b   1.000
_cell.length_c   1.000
_cell.angle_alpha   90.00
_cell.angle_beta   90.00
_cell.angle_gamma   90.00
#
_symmetry.space_group_name_H-M   'P 1'
#
loop_
_entity.id
_entity.type
_entity.pdbx_description
1 polymer ?
#
loop_
_entity_poly.entity_id
_entity_poly.type
_entity_poly.pdbx_seq_one_letter_code
_entity_poly.pdbx_strand_id
1 'polypeptide(L)'
;MQFKYLADLKCEFKKFTGFMTPDIISEPSAKSIAFLSDPNMCLPIEDASVPIVAAFSVILNSKKQMKSWAPLISSMCSCVSSEAITGEALHKIVESMENVACEVEYDSGLRIIQFATSSITSRFLEIPIFQAILSLVLAFCSSKDKSLHTAAFAAVRQILNSFIVFAKSSSDSLSPVNKRDIDGCFEMTCETTITFESPLNRIIYLILRDLSRMCNGEDAVWIHSHDITTNTAFGILESIILQHSDLLISSPHFLQLIEVSMIAAEKNAAPLSFSVACMDNFLEAMPQQCASHFNSFLTKMKRRSSTWISSLQFFRIFLLKRNDIIFRFYKNCDPTVKLLYKLIQKMLEFSDILVNQENIELSMNPIGFDPPGEMFKCSAPVEIAVYFVQACLNSDPSIKTLVSAIWKDILVIISVSMTSVVDHSCYILMQNLHLLVELSYSLELEEARGAVIAAFCTVLMSKHSEIRKNAFNTLTYAIQSTPVDFNNHWYKILTTLAEFQWQPTSLDFTTTLDIGALEEFTSSLISIHNSGKAARAWSLNLFSDVLVVNSNRFNELWPSVNDKLLPLFDNESSYEPAVSCLSNFIGKCMNEETELQLCQFIYDIILKAPISRRSILEIIKTLVAQQGQTIKKGWNQIISSLSPKNYTSSDKNHQNKDQLIDKKSNLSQNNLYNNNLHNNIQSNNNSQGQINHSKSNNSISNINDHENEVNNDQVLIELGFQALQVICNDVMFILNETLQQSIISLIFEYAGQTIDQNVCLSAFNSLWNVIPLAKTSSMWKLIFSLCVPLIDDDRNDVSLCAVKTFFSIITSNASAIPSDVFEFLANTCFNQIIDMFINKKSNKDSTHQLCFQEMAHCSRSLWNELSEQEEFSNVFWPKMVDQHLNFMLNCEKREALILAFQFYEETFQCFKLSNSVKHQVFDTLDKLATFLISKEPAKSSLFGAFGRLILMTLPTQKDNISDEFLARWISLINKLILEIDCGSFLPPTTHKSLDAILTIFPLPQNQAEMVYKALVDLSVNENKNIRLTEVALSHILELFDTEKVNSSYFPYLFVMSEELFSMKEAEPILNLFVEKEMEITDNMVEKVAHSLIQLGKLNENMTLKTGLALSKLFLRLKDETKIEFIDAQANSFIIQQKVWSEYLHPDNENFHEKSAILCTKIIAKHIGEQLNVCTTDFELNERLQFLKDVKSSPKAFGEDKIGDHRHINFLIPIFADLVLHPSEEIRKILRFIFLLLNEE
;
A
#
# COMPACT_ATOMS: atom_id res chain seq x y z
N MET A 1 -68.92 -11.36 60.42
CA MET A 1 -67.76 -10.59 60.92
C MET A 1 -68.22 -9.39 61.77
N GLN A 2 -69.19 -8.60 61.31
CA GLN A 2 -69.78 -7.45 62.02
C GLN A 2 -70.25 -7.74 63.47
N PHE A 3 -70.97 -8.84 63.71
CA PHE A 3 -71.43 -9.21 65.07
C PHE A 3 -70.29 -9.48 66.08
N LYS A 4 -69.08 -9.83 65.60
CA LYS A 4 -67.91 -10.01 66.48
C LYS A 4 -67.45 -8.66 67.05
N TYR A 5 -67.33 -7.65 66.19
CA TYR A 5 -66.92 -6.31 66.63
C TYR A 5 -67.97 -5.66 67.54
N LEU A 6 -69.26 -5.88 67.27
CA LEU A 6 -70.33 -5.41 68.16
C LEU A 6 -70.31 -6.11 69.54
N ALA A 7 -69.90 -7.39 69.59
CA ALA A 7 -69.69 -8.08 70.86
C ALA A 7 -68.49 -7.52 71.64
N ASP A 8 -67.41 -7.16 70.95
CA ASP A 8 -66.25 -6.49 71.55
C ASP A 8 -66.64 -5.10 72.08
N LEU A 9 -67.39 -4.32 71.30
CA LEU A 9 -67.93 -3.02 71.71
C LEU A 9 -68.88 -3.13 72.92
N LYS A 10 -69.70 -4.18 72.98
CA LYS A 10 -70.56 -4.50 74.13
C LYS A 10 -69.74 -4.77 75.40
N CYS A 11 -68.63 -5.51 75.26
CA CYS A 11 -67.70 -5.74 76.37
C CYS A 11 -67.07 -4.43 76.87
N GLU A 12 -66.73 -3.51 75.96
CA GLU A 12 -66.24 -2.19 76.35
C GLU A 12 -67.32 -1.36 77.06
N PHE A 13 -68.56 -1.30 76.57
CA PHE A 13 -69.65 -0.57 77.25
C PHE A 13 -69.96 -1.13 78.64
N LYS A 14 -69.81 -2.44 78.87
CA LYS A 14 -70.01 -3.06 80.18
C LYS A 14 -69.08 -2.52 81.26
N LYS A 15 -67.91 -2.01 80.89
CA LYS A 15 -66.98 -1.38 81.84
C LYS A 15 -67.54 -0.06 82.40
N PHE A 16 -68.49 0.56 81.70
CA PHE A 16 -69.08 1.85 82.07
C PHE A 16 -70.44 1.73 82.80
N THR A 17 -70.93 0.52 83.07
CA THR A 17 -72.20 0.31 83.82
C THR A 17 -72.02 0.06 85.32
N GLY A 18 -70.79 0.18 85.83
CA GLY A 18 -70.50 -0.04 87.26
C GLY A 18 -71.07 1.08 88.13
N PHE A 19 -71.41 0.77 89.39
CA PHE A 19 -72.01 1.69 90.36
C PHE A 19 -71.20 2.98 90.62
N MET A 20 -69.89 2.95 90.38
CA MET A 20 -68.99 4.10 90.53
C MET A 20 -68.98 5.04 89.30
N THR A 21 -69.72 4.69 88.24
CA THR A 21 -69.81 5.50 87.02
C THR A 21 -71.04 6.41 87.11
N PRO A 22 -70.92 7.73 86.82
CA PRO A 22 -72.05 8.65 86.91
C PRO A 22 -73.25 8.18 86.09
N ASP A 23 -74.47 8.40 86.59
CA ASP A 23 -75.72 7.97 85.93
C ASP A 23 -75.82 8.44 84.48
N ILE A 24 -75.32 9.65 84.20
CA ILE A 24 -75.24 10.25 82.86
C ILE A 24 -74.47 9.37 81.87
N ILE A 25 -73.50 8.56 82.34
CA ILE A 25 -72.71 7.62 81.52
C ILE A 25 -73.20 6.18 81.69
N SER A 26 -73.53 5.77 82.93
CA SER A 26 -73.88 4.39 83.25
C SER A 26 -75.24 4.00 82.66
N GLU A 27 -76.21 4.91 82.64
CA GLU A 27 -77.54 4.66 82.07
C GLU A 27 -77.51 4.50 80.54
N PRO A 28 -76.88 5.41 79.74
CA PRO A 28 -76.72 5.17 78.30
C PRO A 28 -75.91 3.92 77.98
N SER A 29 -74.87 3.62 78.76
CA SER A 29 -74.03 2.42 78.56
C SER A 29 -74.84 1.14 78.82
N ALA A 30 -75.67 1.12 79.86
CA ALA A 30 -76.55 -0.01 80.16
C ALA A 30 -77.61 -0.21 79.06
N LYS A 31 -78.21 0.89 78.58
CA LYS A 31 -79.14 0.88 77.44
C LYS A 31 -78.46 0.38 76.15
N SER A 32 -77.18 0.73 75.95
CA SER A 32 -76.38 0.24 74.82
C SER A 32 -76.13 -1.26 74.88
N ILE A 33 -75.83 -1.81 76.06
CA ILE A 33 -75.64 -3.25 76.24
C ILE A 33 -76.94 -4.00 76.02
N ALA A 34 -78.07 -3.46 76.52
CA ALA A 34 -79.38 -4.05 76.32
C ALA A 34 -79.70 -4.12 74.82
N PHE A 35 -79.48 -3.01 74.10
CA PHE A 35 -79.64 -2.95 72.65
C PHE A 35 -78.73 -3.94 71.91
N LEU A 36 -77.43 -4.00 72.25
CA LEU A 36 -76.46 -4.98 71.70
C LEU A 36 -76.73 -6.43 72.14
N SER A 37 -77.69 -6.67 73.03
CA SER A 37 -78.13 -8.01 73.45
C SER A 37 -79.42 -8.44 72.76
N ASP A 38 -80.08 -7.54 72.02
CA ASP A 38 -81.35 -7.84 71.39
C ASP A 38 -81.13 -8.83 70.22
N PRO A 39 -81.73 -10.03 70.27
CA PRO A 39 -81.64 -10.99 69.17
C PRO A 39 -82.30 -10.49 67.87
N ASN A 40 -83.15 -9.45 67.95
CA ASN A 40 -83.80 -8.82 66.80
C ASN A 40 -83.05 -7.59 66.26
N MET A 41 -81.84 -7.30 66.75
CA MET A 41 -81.04 -6.17 66.31
C MET A 41 -80.74 -6.26 64.81
N CYS A 42 -81.17 -5.24 64.05
CA CYS A 42 -80.92 -5.13 62.62
C CYS A 42 -79.61 -4.39 62.35
N LEU A 43 -78.87 -4.84 61.34
CA LEU A 43 -77.66 -4.20 60.83
C LEU A 43 -77.89 -3.77 59.37
N PRO A 44 -77.29 -2.65 58.91
CA PRO A 44 -76.43 -1.75 59.68
C PRO A 44 -77.22 -0.81 60.62
N ILE A 45 -76.57 -0.30 61.67
CA ILE A 45 -77.17 0.68 62.59
C ILE A 45 -77.05 2.07 61.97
N GLU A 46 -78.19 2.66 61.60
CA GLU A 46 -78.25 3.95 60.88
C GLU A 46 -78.75 5.13 61.72
N ASP A 47 -79.59 4.89 62.72
CA ASP A 47 -80.25 5.94 63.52
C ASP A 47 -79.36 6.44 64.66
N ALA A 48 -79.14 7.76 64.74
CA ALA A 48 -78.33 8.39 65.78
C ALA A 48 -78.96 8.35 67.18
N SER A 49 -80.29 8.13 67.27
CA SER A 49 -81.01 8.02 68.54
C SER A 49 -80.77 6.68 69.26
N VAL A 50 -80.08 5.73 68.59
CA VAL A 50 -79.78 4.42 69.14
C VAL A 50 -78.83 4.55 70.35
N PRO A 51 -79.07 3.81 71.44
CA PRO A 51 -78.34 3.99 72.70
C PRO A 51 -76.81 3.93 72.58
N ILE A 52 -76.28 3.13 71.65
CA ILE A 52 -74.83 2.98 71.39
C ILE A 52 -74.17 4.32 71.06
N VAL A 53 -74.81 5.10 70.19
CA VAL A 53 -74.30 6.41 69.72
C VAL A 53 -74.32 7.41 70.87
N ALA A 54 -75.43 7.45 71.62
CA ALA A 54 -75.57 8.30 72.79
C ALA A 54 -74.54 7.97 73.87
N ALA A 55 -74.33 6.68 74.18
CA ALA A 55 -73.34 6.26 75.17
C ALA A 55 -71.91 6.61 74.74
N PHE A 56 -71.55 6.35 73.49
CA PHE A 56 -70.23 6.69 72.96
C PHE A 56 -69.95 8.19 73.03
N SER A 57 -70.91 9.00 72.58
CA SER A 57 -70.82 10.47 72.59
C SER A 57 -70.65 11.02 74.01
N VAL A 58 -71.43 10.52 74.98
CA VAL A 58 -71.38 10.97 76.37
C VAL A 58 -70.10 10.52 77.09
N ILE A 59 -69.56 9.34 76.76
CA ILE A 59 -68.28 8.86 77.31
C ILE A 59 -67.11 9.70 76.79
N LEU A 60 -67.07 10.01 75.49
CA LEU A 60 -66.02 10.85 74.91
C LEU A 60 -66.10 12.30 75.42
N ASN A 61 -67.30 12.84 75.62
CA ASN A 61 -67.45 14.19 76.16
C ASN A 61 -67.11 14.30 77.66
N SER A 62 -66.78 13.19 78.34
CA SER A 62 -66.41 13.18 79.76
C SER A 62 -64.89 13.04 79.95
N LYS A 63 -64.20 14.17 80.18
CA LYS A 63 -62.75 14.22 80.44
C LYS A 63 -62.26 13.29 81.56
N LYS A 64 -63.14 12.96 82.53
CA LYS A 64 -62.81 12.04 83.64
C LYS A 64 -62.58 10.59 83.16
N GLN A 65 -63.10 10.22 82.00
CA GLN A 65 -62.99 8.87 81.42
C GLN A 65 -61.92 8.75 80.34
N MET A 66 -61.08 9.77 80.16
CA MET A 66 -60.08 9.85 79.11
C MET A 66 -59.11 8.66 79.05
N LYS A 67 -58.69 8.13 80.20
CA LYS A 67 -57.82 6.94 80.28
C LYS A 67 -58.49 5.65 79.75
N SER A 68 -59.81 5.66 79.62
CA SER A 68 -60.62 4.53 79.15
C SER A 68 -61.05 4.69 77.69
N TRP A 69 -60.69 5.80 77.03
CA TRP A 69 -61.09 6.07 75.63
C TRP A 69 -60.40 5.15 74.64
N ALA A 70 -59.11 4.86 74.80
CA ALA A 70 -58.33 4.11 73.80
C ALA A 70 -58.95 2.75 73.38
N PRO A 71 -59.31 1.83 74.30
CA PRO A 71 -59.95 0.57 73.92
C PRO A 71 -61.38 0.78 73.37
N LEU A 72 -62.10 1.80 73.83
CA LEU A 72 -63.44 2.13 73.38
C LEU A 72 -63.43 2.70 71.94
N ILE A 73 -62.55 3.65 71.66
CA ILE A 73 -62.31 4.23 70.33
C ILE A 73 -61.85 3.15 69.37
N SER A 74 -60.92 2.28 69.77
CA SER A 74 -60.44 1.17 68.94
C SER A 74 -61.56 0.18 68.57
N SER A 75 -62.41 -0.17 69.55
CA SER A 75 -63.56 -1.05 69.32
C SER A 75 -64.62 -0.39 68.45
N MET A 76 -64.87 0.91 68.67
CA MET A 76 -65.80 1.69 67.84
C MET A 76 -65.30 1.84 66.40
N CYS A 77 -64.03 2.19 66.20
CA CYS A 77 -63.40 2.25 64.88
C CYS A 77 -63.50 0.90 64.15
N SER A 78 -63.34 -0.21 64.86
CA SER A 78 -63.51 -1.56 64.28
C SER A 78 -64.96 -1.84 63.87
N CYS A 79 -65.95 -1.42 64.66
CA CYS A 79 -67.36 -1.53 64.31
C CYS A 79 -67.70 -0.72 63.07
N VAL A 80 -67.28 0.54 63.04
CA VAL A 80 -67.54 1.44 61.92
C VAL A 80 -66.80 1.01 60.65
N SER A 81 -65.56 0.53 60.76
CA SER A 81 -64.78 0.02 59.61
C SER A 81 -65.37 -1.26 59.03
N SER A 82 -66.13 -2.02 59.82
CA SER A 82 -66.85 -3.21 59.36
C SER A 82 -68.22 -2.93 58.76
N GLU A 83 -68.59 -1.65 58.61
CA GLU A 83 -69.92 -1.19 58.17
C GLU A 83 -71.07 -1.67 59.07
N ALA A 84 -70.78 -1.99 60.34
CA ALA A 84 -71.82 -2.33 61.31
C ALA A 84 -72.64 -1.10 61.75
N ILE A 85 -72.06 0.09 61.62
CA ILE A 85 -72.68 1.40 61.91
C ILE A 85 -72.47 2.31 60.70
N THR A 86 -73.56 2.85 60.16
CA THR A 86 -73.61 3.69 58.95
C THR A 86 -74.58 4.87 59.18
N GLY A 87 -74.85 5.70 58.17
CA GLY A 87 -75.88 6.74 58.25
C GLY A 87 -75.70 7.78 59.38
N GLU A 88 -76.80 8.29 59.92
CA GLU A 88 -76.80 9.35 60.94
C GLU A 88 -76.04 8.95 62.22
N ALA A 89 -76.10 7.67 62.59
CA ALA A 89 -75.35 7.09 63.70
C ALA A 89 -73.83 7.26 63.54
N LEU A 90 -73.33 6.99 62.33
CA LEU A 90 -71.93 7.19 62.00
C LEU A 90 -71.55 8.68 62.05
N HIS A 91 -72.36 9.54 61.44
CA HIS A 91 -72.13 10.99 61.45
C HIS A 91 -71.93 11.52 62.88
N LYS A 92 -72.82 11.15 63.80
CA LYS A 92 -72.75 11.60 65.20
C LYS A 92 -71.56 11.01 65.97
N ILE A 93 -71.14 9.77 65.65
CA ILE A 93 -69.93 9.15 66.22
C ILE A 93 -68.67 9.91 65.78
N VAL A 94 -68.57 10.28 64.51
CA VAL A 94 -67.43 11.04 63.96
C VAL A 94 -67.38 12.44 64.56
N GLU A 95 -68.51 13.14 64.65
CA GLU A 95 -68.62 14.45 65.30
C GLU A 95 -68.21 14.38 66.78
N SER A 96 -68.56 13.30 67.47
CA SER A 96 -68.13 13.09 68.87
C SER A 96 -66.64 12.84 69.01
N MET A 97 -66.01 12.18 68.03
CA MET A 97 -64.54 12.06 67.96
C MET A 97 -63.89 13.41 67.63
N GLU A 98 -64.52 14.22 66.78
CA GLU A 98 -64.02 15.53 66.36
C GLU A 98 -63.93 16.50 67.54
N ASN A 99 -64.98 16.55 68.37
CA ASN A 99 -65.05 17.41 69.55
C ASN A 99 -63.93 17.16 70.58
N VAL A 100 -63.32 15.98 70.56
CA VAL A 100 -62.23 15.61 71.47
C VAL A 100 -60.88 15.45 70.78
N ALA A 101 -60.76 15.73 69.48
CA ALA A 101 -59.60 15.42 68.66
C ALA A 101 -58.28 15.99 69.20
N CYS A 102 -58.28 17.22 69.72
CA CYS A 102 -57.09 17.84 70.32
C CYS A 102 -56.65 17.21 71.64
N GLU A 103 -57.49 16.38 72.27
CA GLU A 103 -57.24 15.72 73.55
C GLU A 103 -56.83 14.24 73.37
N VAL A 104 -57.10 13.62 72.22
CA VAL A 104 -56.81 12.20 71.99
C VAL A 104 -55.30 11.92 71.93
N GLU A 105 -54.85 10.83 72.57
CA GLU A 105 -53.45 10.37 72.53
C GLU A 105 -53.04 9.85 71.14
N TYR A 106 -51.73 9.82 70.86
CA TYR A 106 -51.17 9.44 69.55
C TYR A 106 -51.75 8.12 68.99
N ASP A 107 -51.75 7.03 69.76
CA ASP A 107 -52.20 5.71 69.28
C ASP A 107 -53.70 5.70 68.93
N SER A 108 -54.51 6.37 69.75
CA SER A 108 -55.95 6.51 69.53
C SER A 108 -56.25 7.42 68.34
N GLY A 109 -55.51 8.52 68.19
CA GLY A 109 -55.59 9.43 67.05
C GLY A 109 -55.18 8.74 65.74
N LEU A 110 -54.12 7.93 65.78
CA LEU A 110 -53.69 7.13 64.63
C LEU A 110 -54.73 6.09 64.23
N ARG A 111 -55.41 5.45 65.19
CA ARG A 111 -56.53 4.53 64.92
C ARG A 111 -57.70 5.24 64.26
N ILE A 112 -58.05 6.45 64.73
CA ILE A 112 -59.10 7.27 64.11
C ILE A 112 -58.70 7.67 62.70
N ILE A 113 -57.45 8.09 62.47
CA ILE A 113 -56.94 8.43 61.14
C ILE A 113 -56.96 7.22 60.20
N GLN A 114 -56.56 6.03 60.68
CA GLN A 114 -56.63 4.78 59.90
C GLN A 114 -58.07 4.44 59.51
N PHE A 115 -59.02 4.62 60.45
CA PHE A 115 -60.45 4.46 60.18
C PHE A 115 -60.93 5.49 59.12
N ALA A 116 -60.65 6.77 59.33
CA ALA A 116 -61.05 7.84 58.44
C ALA A 116 -60.54 7.59 57.01
N THR A 117 -59.26 7.28 56.87
CA THR A 117 -58.64 7.04 55.56
C THR A 117 -59.10 5.75 54.88
N SER A 118 -59.40 4.68 55.63
CA SER A 118 -59.86 3.40 55.05
C SER A 118 -61.34 3.36 54.69
N SER A 119 -62.17 4.18 55.35
CA SER A 119 -63.64 4.15 55.18
C SER A 119 -64.21 5.29 54.35
N ILE A 120 -63.43 6.35 54.09
CA ILE A 120 -63.95 7.54 53.40
C ILE A 120 -64.32 7.30 51.93
N THR A 121 -63.65 6.37 51.27
CA THR A 121 -63.79 6.16 49.81
C THR A 121 -65.16 5.64 49.41
N SER A 122 -65.82 4.85 50.28
CA SER A 122 -67.20 4.40 50.06
C SER A 122 -68.24 5.44 50.48
N ARG A 123 -67.83 6.56 51.09
CA ARG A 123 -68.72 7.53 51.78
C ARG A 123 -68.64 8.95 51.21
N PHE A 124 -67.96 9.18 50.09
CA PHE A 124 -67.83 10.52 49.49
C PHE A 124 -69.16 11.16 49.08
N LEU A 125 -70.19 10.36 48.81
CA LEU A 125 -71.52 10.85 48.42
C LEU A 125 -72.42 11.12 49.64
N GLU A 126 -72.03 10.64 50.82
CA GLU A 126 -72.68 10.96 52.10
C GLU A 126 -72.11 12.28 52.63
N ILE A 127 -72.49 13.41 52.01
CA ILE A 127 -71.86 14.73 52.21
C ILE A 127 -71.68 15.13 53.69
N PRO A 128 -72.66 14.96 54.60
CA PRO A 128 -72.47 15.26 56.02
C PRO A 128 -71.39 14.40 56.68
N ILE A 129 -71.32 13.11 56.36
CA ILE A 129 -70.32 12.19 56.91
C ILE A 129 -68.93 12.51 56.33
N PHE A 130 -68.86 12.81 55.03
CA PHE A 130 -67.62 13.24 54.39
C PHE A 130 -67.07 14.53 55.04
N GLN A 131 -67.92 15.54 55.23
CA GLN A 131 -67.58 16.78 55.90
C GLN A 131 -67.11 16.54 57.34
N ALA A 132 -67.82 15.72 58.12
CA ALA A 132 -67.46 15.40 59.51
C ALA A 132 -66.12 14.64 59.59
N ILE A 133 -65.87 13.68 58.70
CA ILE A 133 -64.60 12.94 58.67
C ILE A 133 -63.45 13.87 58.26
N LEU A 134 -63.65 14.75 57.28
CA LEU A 134 -62.65 15.72 56.86
C LEU A 134 -62.33 16.71 57.99
N SER A 135 -63.36 17.21 58.68
CA SER A 135 -63.22 18.15 59.81
C SER A 135 -62.51 17.49 61.00
N LEU A 136 -62.85 16.24 61.34
CA LEU A 136 -62.15 15.44 62.35
C LEU A 136 -60.65 15.29 62.05
N VAL A 137 -60.29 14.93 60.82
CA VAL A 137 -58.87 14.72 60.47
C VAL A 137 -58.12 16.06 60.39
N LEU A 138 -58.79 17.14 59.96
CA LEU A 138 -58.26 18.50 60.02
C LEU A 138 -58.05 18.98 61.45
N ALA A 139 -58.91 18.62 62.40
CA ALA A 139 -58.75 18.94 63.82
C ALA A 139 -57.42 18.41 64.38
N PHE A 140 -57.02 17.20 63.98
CA PHE A 140 -55.72 16.63 64.38
C PHE A 140 -54.52 17.40 63.77
N CYS A 141 -54.71 18.21 62.72
CA CYS A 141 -53.67 19.10 62.21
C CYS A 141 -53.37 20.27 63.17
N SER A 142 -54.23 20.52 64.16
CA SER A 142 -53.99 21.46 65.26
C SER A 142 -53.38 20.79 66.51
N SER A 143 -53.03 19.49 66.43
CA SER A 143 -52.41 18.78 67.54
C SER A 143 -51.02 19.31 67.87
N LYS A 144 -50.68 19.32 69.17
CA LYS A 144 -49.35 19.67 69.68
C LYS A 144 -48.32 18.55 69.47
N ASP A 145 -48.79 17.31 69.24
CA ASP A 145 -47.91 16.19 68.90
C ASP A 145 -47.52 16.28 67.42
N LYS A 146 -46.22 16.52 67.15
CA LYS A 146 -45.69 16.64 65.80
C LYS A 146 -45.92 15.38 64.95
N SER A 147 -45.88 14.20 65.56
CA SER A 147 -46.11 12.92 64.88
C SER A 147 -47.57 12.78 64.49
N LEU A 148 -48.50 13.13 65.40
CA LEU A 148 -49.93 13.11 65.12
C LEU A 148 -50.30 14.18 64.08
N HIS A 149 -49.76 15.40 64.18
CA HIS A 149 -49.93 16.45 63.18
C HIS A 149 -49.46 15.97 61.80
N THR A 150 -48.29 15.34 61.71
CA THR A 150 -47.74 14.84 60.43
C THR A 150 -48.62 13.74 59.85
N ALA A 151 -49.10 12.81 60.68
CA ALA A 151 -50.03 11.75 60.27
C ALA A 151 -51.38 12.31 59.82
N ALA A 152 -51.92 13.31 60.54
CA ALA A 152 -53.15 14.00 60.21
C ALA A 152 -53.03 14.78 58.90
N PHE A 153 -51.95 15.56 58.73
CA PHE A 153 -51.68 16.30 57.52
C PHE A 153 -51.57 15.38 56.30
N ALA A 154 -50.88 14.24 56.44
CA ALA A 154 -50.83 13.22 55.38
C ALA A 154 -52.21 12.62 55.09
N ALA A 155 -53.02 12.36 56.12
CA ALA A 155 -54.37 11.83 55.97
C ALA A 155 -55.34 12.81 55.33
N VAL A 156 -55.32 14.11 55.68
CA VAL A 156 -56.09 15.16 55.01
C VAL A 156 -55.76 15.18 53.53
N ARG A 157 -54.46 15.19 53.18
CA ARG A 157 -54.02 15.16 51.78
C ARG A 157 -54.51 13.92 51.06
N GLN A 158 -54.44 12.75 51.70
CA GLN A 158 -54.94 11.49 51.14
C GLN A 158 -56.45 11.53 50.91
N ILE A 159 -57.23 12.03 51.87
CA ILE A 159 -58.69 12.15 51.79
C ILE A 159 -59.08 13.09 50.66
N LEU A 160 -58.49 14.30 50.62
CA LEU A 160 -58.79 15.32 49.61
C LEU A 160 -58.40 14.85 48.21
N ASN A 161 -57.23 14.23 48.04
CA ASN A 161 -56.80 13.66 46.77
C ASN A 161 -57.75 12.54 46.31
N SER A 162 -58.11 11.64 47.23
CA SER A 162 -59.04 10.54 46.92
C SER A 162 -60.43 11.08 46.53
N PHE A 163 -60.90 12.14 47.21
CA PHE A 163 -62.15 12.79 46.88
C PHE A 163 -62.12 13.47 45.51
N ILE A 164 -61.06 14.21 45.19
CA ILE A 164 -60.94 14.89 43.90
C ILE A 164 -60.82 13.86 42.75
N VAL A 165 -60.09 12.76 42.95
CA VAL A 165 -60.03 11.65 41.98
C VAL A 165 -61.41 11.02 41.79
N PHE A 166 -62.14 10.76 42.87
CA PHE A 166 -63.50 10.26 42.83
C PHE A 166 -64.45 11.23 42.09
N ALA A 167 -64.33 12.52 42.35
CA ALA A 167 -65.15 13.55 41.71
C ALA A 167 -64.92 13.64 40.20
N LYS A 168 -63.67 13.45 39.75
CA LYS A 168 -63.32 13.38 38.32
C LYS A 168 -63.89 12.14 37.63
N SER A 169 -63.93 10.99 38.29
CA SER A 169 -64.39 9.74 37.69
C SER A 169 -65.91 9.53 37.74
N SER A 170 -66.60 10.21 38.66
CA SER A 170 -68.01 9.93 38.98
C SER A 170 -69.00 10.99 38.49
N SER A 171 -68.55 12.01 37.73
CA SER A 171 -69.39 13.16 37.33
C SER A 171 -70.66 12.77 36.56
N ASP A 172 -70.61 11.68 35.79
CA ASP A 172 -71.69 11.27 34.88
C ASP A 172 -72.64 10.22 35.49
N SER A 173 -72.26 9.58 36.61
CA SER A 173 -72.97 8.44 37.20
C SER A 173 -73.73 8.76 38.50
N LEU A 174 -73.91 10.04 38.83
CA LEU A 174 -74.57 10.46 40.08
C LEU A 174 -76.08 10.26 40.04
N SER A 175 -76.63 9.66 41.11
CA SER A 175 -78.08 9.54 41.31
C SER A 175 -78.74 10.92 41.48
N PRO A 176 -80.02 11.09 41.11
CA PRO A 176 -80.75 12.35 41.31
C PRO A 176 -80.82 12.81 42.78
N VAL A 177 -80.78 11.87 43.73
CA VAL A 177 -80.77 12.17 45.18
C VAL A 177 -79.43 12.80 45.56
N ASN A 178 -78.32 12.19 45.15
CA ASN A 178 -76.99 12.69 45.46
C ASN A 178 -76.76 14.09 44.88
N LYS A 179 -77.28 14.36 43.67
CA LYS A 179 -77.22 15.71 43.06
C LYS A 179 -77.97 16.74 43.91
N ARG A 180 -79.18 16.41 44.37
CA ARG A 180 -79.99 17.29 45.23
C ARG A 180 -79.30 17.59 46.57
N ASP A 181 -78.68 16.59 47.18
CA ASP A 181 -78.02 16.75 48.48
C ASP A 181 -76.75 17.62 48.36
N ILE A 182 -75.98 17.44 47.28
CA ILE A 182 -74.84 18.30 46.95
C ILE A 182 -75.28 19.75 46.69
N ASP A 183 -76.35 19.92 45.90
CA ASP A 183 -76.88 21.24 45.55
C ASP A 183 -77.43 21.96 46.78
N GLY A 184 -78.18 21.27 47.64
CA GLY A 184 -78.67 21.82 48.90
C GLY A 184 -77.55 22.23 49.85
N CYS A 185 -76.48 21.43 49.93
CA CYS A 185 -75.30 21.77 50.74
C CYS A 185 -74.58 23.02 50.23
N PHE A 186 -74.44 23.16 48.91
CA PHE A 186 -73.79 24.29 48.27
C PHE A 186 -74.61 25.59 48.41
N GLU A 187 -75.92 25.53 48.18
CA GLU A 187 -76.81 26.69 48.28
C GLU A 187 -76.93 27.24 49.71
N MET A 188 -76.79 26.39 50.74
CA MET A 188 -76.77 26.82 52.13
C MET A 188 -75.49 27.58 52.52
N THR A 189 -74.41 27.42 51.76
CA THR A 189 -73.07 27.91 52.14
C THR A 189 -72.45 28.90 51.14
N CYS A 190 -73.03 29.07 49.96
CA CYS A 190 -72.53 29.94 48.88
C CYS A 190 -73.66 30.76 48.24
N GLU A 191 -73.31 31.92 47.67
CA GLU A 191 -74.23 32.73 46.88
C GLU A 191 -74.61 32.01 45.57
N THR A 192 -75.86 32.14 45.14
CA THR A 192 -76.47 31.39 44.00
C THR A 192 -75.91 31.73 42.61
N THR A 193 -74.85 32.55 42.53
CA THR A 193 -74.23 33.01 41.28
C THR A 193 -73.15 32.08 40.75
N ILE A 194 -72.65 31.14 41.57
CA ILE A 194 -71.56 30.22 41.20
C ILE A 194 -72.16 28.93 40.64
N THR A 195 -71.79 28.59 39.40
CA THR A 195 -72.28 27.38 38.73
C THR A 195 -71.14 26.49 38.27
N PHE A 196 -71.29 25.18 38.49
CA PHE A 196 -70.38 24.15 38.00
C PHE A 196 -71.13 23.11 37.17
N GLU A 197 -70.48 22.61 36.10
CA GLU A 197 -71.03 21.53 35.25
C GLU A 197 -71.16 20.21 36.01
N SER A 198 -70.14 19.85 36.80
CA SER A 198 -70.18 18.70 37.70
C SER A 198 -70.69 19.13 39.09
N PRO A 199 -71.74 18.49 39.64
CA PRO A 199 -72.20 18.76 40.99
C PRO A 199 -71.10 18.62 42.04
N LEU A 200 -70.22 17.62 41.94
CA LEU A 200 -69.14 17.40 42.92
C LEU A 200 -68.10 18.53 42.95
N ASN A 201 -67.95 19.30 41.86
CA ASN A 201 -67.07 20.48 41.85
C ASN A 201 -67.56 21.57 42.81
N ARG A 202 -68.85 21.59 43.15
CA ARG A 202 -69.42 22.48 44.18
C ARG A 202 -68.79 22.21 45.54
N ILE A 203 -68.66 20.94 45.92
CA ILE A 203 -68.03 20.55 47.19
C ILE A 203 -66.52 20.84 47.17
N ILE A 204 -65.85 20.58 46.04
CA ILE A 204 -64.43 20.96 45.86
C ILE A 204 -64.25 22.47 46.02
N TYR A 205 -65.16 23.28 45.51
CA TYR A 205 -65.14 24.73 45.68
C TYR A 205 -65.26 25.14 47.14
N LEU A 206 -66.17 24.54 47.91
CA LEU A 206 -66.31 24.83 49.35
C LEU A 206 -65.01 24.54 50.11
N ILE A 207 -64.37 23.40 49.83
CA ILE A 207 -63.09 23.03 50.42
C ILE A 207 -61.99 24.05 50.06
N LEU A 208 -61.85 24.37 48.77
CA LEU A 208 -60.83 25.31 48.29
C LEU A 208 -61.05 26.73 48.81
N ARG A 209 -62.31 27.16 48.91
CA ARG A 209 -62.68 28.47 49.47
C ARG A 209 -62.26 28.55 50.93
N ASP A 210 -62.62 27.54 51.72
CA ASP A 210 -62.28 27.52 53.14
C ASP A 210 -60.75 27.47 53.34
N LEU A 211 -60.02 26.70 52.53
CA LEU A 211 -58.55 26.70 52.55
C LEU A 211 -57.96 28.07 52.15
N SER A 212 -58.52 28.75 51.14
CA SER A 212 -58.10 30.09 50.73
C SER A 212 -58.34 31.14 51.84
N ARG A 213 -59.49 31.05 52.51
CA ARG A 213 -59.80 31.86 53.72
C ARG A 213 -58.79 31.59 54.83
N MET A 214 -58.51 30.33 55.14
CA MET A 214 -57.49 29.97 56.12
C MET A 214 -56.09 30.48 55.74
N CYS A 215 -55.73 30.51 54.45
CA CYS A 215 -54.47 31.12 53.98
C CYS A 215 -54.40 32.64 54.25
N ASN A 216 -55.54 33.32 54.22
CA ASN A 216 -55.69 34.72 54.63
C ASN A 216 -55.75 34.93 56.15
N GLY A 217 -55.85 33.85 56.94
CA GLY A 217 -56.05 33.90 58.39
C GLY A 217 -57.51 34.10 58.80
N GLU A 218 -58.47 33.79 57.92
CA GLU A 218 -59.91 33.85 58.17
C GLU A 218 -60.48 32.45 58.51
N ASP A 219 -61.60 32.41 59.24
CA ASP A 219 -62.31 31.17 59.56
C ASP A 219 -62.95 30.49 58.33
N ALA A 220 -62.98 29.16 58.36
CA ALA A 220 -63.72 28.33 57.42
C ALA A 220 -65.24 28.43 57.62
N VAL A 221 -65.98 28.18 56.55
CA VAL A 221 -67.45 28.38 56.52
C VAL A 221 -68.19 27.04 56.39
N TRP A 222 -67.64 26.07 55.66
CA TRP A 222 -68.22 24.74 55.49
C TRP A 222 -67.54 23.71 56.39
N ILE A 223 -66.21 23.67 56.43
CA ILE A 223 -65.47 22.79 57.35
C ILE A 223 -65.55 23.38 58.76
N HIS A 224 -65.77 22.54 59.78
CA HIS A 224 -65.79 23.03 61.17
C HIS A 224 -64.40 23.57 61.56
N SER A 225 -64.37 24.80 62.09
CA SER A 225 -63.12 25.55 62.33
C SER A 225 -62.34 24.96 63.52
N HIS A 226 -61.08 24.62 63.26
CA HIS A 226 -60.06 24.27 64.25
C HIS A 226 -58.89 25.27 64.08
N ASP A 227 -58.11 25.55 65.14
CA ASP A 227 -56.98 26.51 65.10
C ASP A 227 -55.84 26.04 64.15
N ILE A 228 -56.06 26.10 62.85
CA ILE A 228 -55.13 25.67 61.80
C ILE A 228 -54.24 26.86 61.43
N THR A 229 -52.92 26.65 61.40
CA THR A 229 -51.99 27.73 61.02
C THR A 229 -52.08 28.05 59.53
N THR A 230 -51.81 29.31 59.15
CA THR A 230 -51.74 29.75 57.75
C THR A 230 -50.77 28.89 56.93
N ASN A 231 -49.65 28.46 57.52
CA ASN A 231 -48.67 27.55 56.88
C ASN A 231 -49.26 26.16 56.62
N THR A 232 -50.05 25.61 57.54
CA THR A 232 -50.74 24.34 57.34
C THR A 232 -51.77 24.47 56.22
N ALA A 233 -52.52 25.57 56.17
CA ALA A 233 -53.47 25.85 55.10
C ALA A 233 -52.79 25.98 53.73
N PHE A 234 -51.69 26.74 53.64
CA PHE A 234 -50.86 26.81 52.43
C PHE A 234 -50.31 25.43 52.05
N GLY A 235 -49.89 24.61 53.01
CA GLY A 235 -49.39 23.25 52.74
C GLY A 235 -50.46 22.28 52.22
N ILE A 236 -51.70 22.36 52.71
CA ILE A 236 -52.83 21.58 52.19
C ILE A 236 -53.18 22.06 50.78
N LEU A 237 -53.30 23.38 50.59
CA LEU A 237 -53.62 23.98 49.29
C LEU A 237 -52.53 23.69 48.26
N GLU A 238 -51.26 23.79 48.64
CA GLU A 238 -50.09 23.40 47.83
C GLU A 238 -50.22 21.95 47.36
N SER A 239 -50.60 21.02 48.24
CA SER A 239 -50.80 19.62 47.85
C SER A 239 -51.88 19.47 46.78
N ILE A 240 -52.97 20.23 46.88
CA ILE A 240 -54.05 20.19 45.89
C ILE A 240 -53.57 20.78 44.57
N ILE A 241 -52.84 21.89 44.60
CA ILE A 241 -52.26 22.51 43.40
C ILE A 241 -51.33 21.52 42.69
N LEU A 242 -50.43 20.85 43.43
CA LEU A 242 -49.46 19.92 42.85
C LEU A 242 -50.10 18.66 42.26
N GLN A 243 -51.22 18.19 42.81
CA GLN A 243 -51.87 16.95 42.38
C GLN A 243 -53.01 17.18 41.37
N HIS A 244 -53.61 18.37 41.35
CA HIS A 244 -54.86 18.64 40.65
C HIS A 244 -54.93 20.01 39.97
N SER A 245 -53.79 20.59 39.57
CA SER A 245 -53.76 21.88 38.85
C SER A 245 -54.68 21.91 37.62
N ASP A 246 -54.78 20.82 36.84
CA ASP A 246 -55.71 20.74 35.70
C ASP A 246 -57.17 21.02 36.07
N LEU A 247 -57.61 20.54 37.24
CA LEU A 247 -58.96 20.82 37.74
C LEU A 247 -59.10 22.29 38.13
N LEU A 248 -58.09 22.83 38.81
CA LEU A 248 -58.10 24.23 39.24
C LEU A 248 -58.13 25.19 38.05
N ILE A 249 -57.48 24.82 36.95
CA ILE A 249 -57.49 25.59 35.69
C ILE A 249 -58.84 25.47 34.96
N SER A 250 -59.58 24.37 35.15
CA SER A 250 -60.84 24.11 34.43
C SER A 250 -61.98 25.09 34.75
N SER A 251 -61.89 25.86 35.84
CA SER A 251 -62.93 26.82 36.22
C SER A 251 -62.35 28.15 36.69
N PRO A 252 -62.86 29.30 36.21
CA PRO A 252 -62.41 30.62 36.67
C PRO A 252 -62.66 30.84 38.17
N HIS A 253 -63.68 30.19 38.75
CA HIS A 253 -63.98 30.29 40.17
C HIS A 253 -62.89 29.64 41.04
N PHE A 254 -62.28 28.54 40.58
CA PHE A 254 -61.13 27.95 41.27
C PHE A 254 -59.89 28.83 41.13
N LEU A 255 -59.62 29.36 39.93
CA LEU A 255 -58.50 30.27 39.69
C LEU A 255 -58.58 31.52 40.58
N GLN A 256 -59.78 32.10 40.76
CA GLN A 256 -59.98 33.25 41.63
C GLN A 256 -59.59 32.96 43.10
N LEU A 257 -59.90 31.76 43.60
CA LEU A 257 -59.49 31.36 44.96
C LEU A 257 -57.97 31.19 45.08
N ILE A 258 -57.32 30.68 44.03
CA ILE A 258 -55.85 30.58 43.99
C ILE A 258 -55.22 31.97 43.90
N GLU A 259 -55.76 32.87 43.09
CA GLU A 259 -55.31 34.27 42.97
C GLU A 259 -55.35 34.97 44.33
N VAL A 260 -56.46 34.85 45.06
CA VAL A 260 -56.58 35.38 46.43
C VAL A 260 -55.51 34.79 47.35
N SER A 261 -55.25 33.49 47.27
CA SER A 261 -54.19 32.84 48.05
C SER A 261 -52.77 33.27 47.63
N MET A 262 -52.52 33.59 46.35
CA MET A 262 -51.25 34.15 45.88
C MET A 262 -51.02 35.57 46.42
N ILE A 263 -52.08 36.39 46.45
CA ILE A 263 -52.04 37.72 47.07
C ILE A 263 -51.82 37.61 48.58
N ALA A 264 -52.46 36.64 49.24
CA ALA A 264 -52.24 36.32 50.64
C ALA A 264 -50.78 35.95 50.91
N ALA A 265 -50.18 35.15 50.02
CA ALA A 265 -48.79 34.72 50.13
C ALA A 265 -47.79 35.88 50.09
N GLU A 266 -48.07 36.93 49.31
CA GLU A 266 -47.25 38.13 49.26
C GLU A 266 -47.26 38.93 50.57
N LYS A 267 -48.39 38.89 51.30
CA LYS A 267 -48.62 39.63 52.56
C LYS A 267 -48.15 38.86 53.79
N ASN A 268 -48.45 37.57 53.88
CA ASN A 268 -48.32 36.75 55.09
C ASN A 268 -47.03 35.93 55.17
N ALA A 269 -46.02 36.23 54.33
CA ALA A 269 -44.75 35.50 54.26
C ALA A 269 -44.94 33.98 54.11
N ALA A 270 -45.77 33.59 53.15
CA ALA A 270 -46.07 32.18 52.89
C ALA A 270 -44.81 31.35 52.59
N PRO A 271 -44.89 30.02 52.77
CA PRO A 271 -43.83 29.12 52.36
C PRO A 271 -43.39 29.36 50.91
N LEU A 272 -42.08 29.37 50.66
CA LEU A 272 -41.53 29.46 49.30
C LEU A 272 -42.05 28.32 48.41
N SER A 273 -42.32 27.16 48.99
CA SER A 273 -42.88 25.98 48.31
C SER A 273 -44.23 26.27 47.66
N PHE A 274 -45.13 26.94 48.38
CA PHE A 274 -46.41 27.41 47.85
C PHE A 274 -46.21 28.42 46.71
N SER A 275 -45.34 29.42 46.89
CA SER A 275 -45.10 30.46 45.88
C SER A 275 -44.58 29.84 44.57
N VAL A 276 -43.64 28.90 44.66
CA VAL A 276 -43.09 28.16 43.52
C VAL A 276 -44.13 27.21 42.91
N ALA A 277 -44.96 26.54 43.71
CA ALA A 277 -46.02 25.66 43.22
C ALA A 277 -47.09 26.43 42.43
N CYS A 278 -47.51 27.58 42.94
CA CYS A 278 -48.44 28.48 42.25
C CYS A 278 -47.83 29.02 40.96
N MET A 279 -46.62 29.55 41.03
CA MET A 279 -45.93 30.12 39.88
C MET A 279 -45.73 29.09 38.78
N ASP A 280 -45.44 27.83 39.08
CA ASP A 280 -45.24 26.79 38.04
C ASP A 280 -46.54 26.27 37.41
N ASN A 281 -47.60 26.11 38.21
CA ASN A 281 -48.86 25.53 37.72
C ASN A 281 -49.78 26.53 37.01
N PHE A 282 -49.60 27.84 37.22
CA PHE A 282 -50.56 28.85 36.75
C PHE A 282 -49.98 29.94 35.82
N LEU A 283 -48.77 29.76 35.25
CA LEU A 283 -48.17 30.74 34.31
C LEU A 283 -49.10 31.06 33.14
N GLU A 284 -49.72 30.04 32.56
CA GLU A 284 -50.62 30.17 31.42
C GLU A 284 -52.01 30.67 31.82
N ALA A 285 -52.50 30.26 32.99
CA ALA A 285 -53.87 30.53 33.44
C ALA A 285 -54.02 31.92 34.10
N MET A 286 -52.97 32.42 34.77
CA MET A 286 -52.97 33.69 35.51
C MET A 286 -51.69 34.53 35.27
N PRO A 287 -51.36 34.85 34.01
CA PRO A 287 -50.07 35.45 33.67
C PRO A 287 -49.79 36.80 34.35
N GLN A 288 -50.82 37.64 34.51
CA GLN A 288 -50.69 38.95 35.15
C GLN A 288 -50.35 38.81 36.64
N GLN A 289 -51.02 37.90 37.35
CA GLN A 289 -50.76 37.65 38.76
C GLN A 289 -49.38 37.00 38.95
N CYS A 290 -48.99 36.07 38.09
CA CYS A 290 -47.63 35.50 38.10
C CYS A 290 -46.56 36.57 37.85
N ALA A 291 -46.77 37.49 36.91
CA ALA A 291 -45.85 38.61 36.66
C ALA A 291 -45.74 39.56 37.87
N SER A 292 -46.87 39.88 38.52
CA SER A 292 -46.91 40.68 39.75
C SER A 292 -46.16 39.98 40.88
N HIS A 293 -46.41 38.69 41.08
CA HIS A 293 -45.77 37.87 42.10
C HIS A 293 -44.26 37.79 41.89
N PHE A 294 -43.82 37.54 40.65
CA PHE A 294 -42.41 37.57 40.26
C PHE A 294 -41.76 38.94 40.57
N ASN A 295 -42.44 40.04 40.20
CA ASN A 295 -41.95 41.40 40.46
C ASN A 295 -41.92 41.74 41.97
N SER A 296 -42.81 41.17 42.79
CA SER A 296 -42.78 41.30 44.26
C SER A 296 -41.47 40.75 44.83
N PHE A 297 -40.99 39.60 44.36
CA PHE A 297 -39.67 39.08 44.73
C PHE A 297 -38.52 39.91 44.11
N LEU A 298 -38.66 40.36 42.86
CA LEU A 298 -37.65 41.16 42.14
C LEU A 298 -37.37 42.50 42.87
N THR A 299 -38.43 43.16 43.39
CA THR A 299 -38.33 44.43 44.12
C THR A 299 -37.73 44.28 45.53
N LYS A 300 -37.83 43.09 46.12
CA LYS A 300 -37.22 42.71 47.41
C LYS A 300 -35.72 42.38 47.27
N MET A 301 -35.19 42.20 46.06
CA MET A 301 -33.74 42.02 45.80
C MET A 301 -32.94 43.32 45.92
N LYS A 302 -32.80 43.84 47.15
CA LYS A 302 -31.93 44.98 47.48
C LYS A 302 -30.81 44.52 48.41
N ARG A 303 -29.53 44.75 48.05
CA ARG A 303 -28.33 44.35 48.82
C ARG A 303 -28.39 44.66 50.33
N ARG A 304 -29.12 45.71 50.73
CA ARG A 304 -29.23 46.18 52.13
C ARG A 304 -30.38 45.53 52.93
N SER A 305 -31.20 44.67 52.34
CA SER A 305 -32.36 44.05 53.00
C SER A 305 -32.05 42.62 53.47
N SER A 306 -32.59 42.14 54.59
CA SER A 306 -32.47 40.72 54.95
C SER A 306 -33.27 39.79 54.03
N THR A 307 -34.19 40.34 53.21
CA THR A 307 -35.12 39.56 52.38
C THR A 307 -34.61 39.22 50.98
N TRP A 308 -33.46 39.77 50.55
CA TRP A 308 -32.93 39.47 49.22
C TRP A 308 -32.45 38.02 49.08
N ILE A 309 -31.97 37.39 50.16
CA ILE A 309 -31.55 35.98 50.15
C ILE A 309 -32.75 35.06 49.88
N SER A 310 -33.89 35.32 50.54
CA SER A 310 -35.14 34.59 50.30
C SER A 310 -35.67 34.83 48.88
N SER A 311 -35.49 36.03 48.34
CA SER A 311 -35.87 36.34 46.94
C SER A 311 -34.95 35.66 45.92
N LEU A 312 -33.65 35.59 46.21
CA LEU A 312 -32.67 34.87 45.39
C LEU A 312 -32.92 33.35 45.44
N GLN A 313 -33.28 32.83 46.62
CA GLN A 313 -33.73 31.45 46.80
C GLN A 313 -35.01 31.17 46.02
N PHE A 314 -35.99 32.08 46.03
CA PHE A 314 -37.18 31.97 45.18
C PHE A 314 -36.80 31.86 43.71
N PHE A 315 -36.01 32.79 43.16
CA PHE A 315 -35.66 32.75 41.73
C PHE A 315 -34.86 31.50 41.38
N ARG A 316 -33.92 31.09 42.22
CA ARG A 316 -33.18 29.86 41.96
C ARG A 316 -34.07 28.62 41.98
N ILE A 317 -34.96 28.47 42.97
CA ILE A 317 -35.85 27.30 43.03
C ILE A 317 -36.86 27.34 41.89
N PHE A 318 -37.49 28.49 41.65
CA PHE A 318 -38.50 28.66 40.61
C PHE A 318 -37.93 28.39 39.21
N LEU A 319 -36.79 29.01 38.89
CA LEU A 319 -36.18 28.86 37.58
C LEU A 319 -35.65 27.44 37.40
N LEU A 320 -34.95 26.85 38.37
CA LEU A 320 -34.38 25.51 38.22
C LEU A 320 -35.43 24.37 38.35
N LYS A 321 -36.70 24.68 38.61
CA LYS A 321 -37.74 23.66 38.81
C LYS A 321 -38.03 22.84 37.54
N ARG A 322 -38.08 23.51 36.38
CA ARG A 322 -38.38 22.91 35.08
C ARG A 322 -37.64 23.63 33.96
N ASN A 323 -37.10 22.87 33.02
CA ASN A 323 -36.28 23.37 31.91
C ASN A 323 -37.01 24.37 30.99
N ASP A 324 -38.34 24.31 30.92
CA ASP A 324 -39.17 25.19 30.09
C ASP A 324 -39.70 26.43 30.83
N ILE A 325 -39.39 26.61 32.12
CA ILE A 325 -40.03 27.66 32.94
C ILE A 325 -39.68 29.08 32.48
N ILE A 326 -38.44 29.30 32.05
CA ILE A 326 -37.99 30.61 31.53
C ILE A 326 -38.76 30.97 30.26
N PHE A 327 -38.93 29.99 29.37
CA PHE A 327 -39.69 30.17 28.15
C PHE A 327 -41.18 30.37 28.41
N ARG A 328 -41.78 29.55 29.27
CA ARG A 328 -43.19 29.70 29.70
C ARG A 328 -43.44 31.06 30.34
N PHE A 329 -42.51 31.54 31.18
CA PHE A 329 -42.62 32.86 31.79
C PHE A 329 -42.43 33.99 30.77
N TYR A 330 -41.43 33.89 29.88
CA TYR A 330 -41.23 34.86 28.79
C TYR A 330 -42.48 34.97 27.91
N LYS A 331 -43.02 33.83 27.45
CA LYS A 331 -44.15 33.79 26.52
C LYS A 331 -45.44 34.34 27.13
N ASN A 332 -45.74 33.98 28.38
CA ASN A 332 -47.03 34.28 29.01
C ASN A 332 -46.99 35.51 29.93
N CYS A 333 -45.90 35.74 30.65
CA CYS A 333 -45.82 36.75 31.72
C CYS A 333 -44.93 37.96 31.37
N ASP A 334 -43.87 37.78 30.57
CA ASP A 334 -42.92 38.85 30.24
C ASP A 334 -42.52 38.89 28.75
N PRO A 335 -43.48 39.05 27.82
CA PRO A 335 -43.18 39.08 26.39
C PRO A 335 -42.34 40.30 25.98
N THR A 336 -42.30 41.34 26.81
CA THR A 336 -41.47 42.54 26.60
C THR A 336 -40.07 42.44 27.18
N VAL A 337 -39.70 41.31 27.79
CA VAL A 337 -38.37 41.05 28.37
C VAL A 337 -38.01 42.02 29.52
N LYS A 338 -38.97 42.70 30.14
CA LYS A 338 -38.69 43.74 31.16
C LYS A 338 -38.28 43.14 32.50
N LEU A 339 -38.94 42.06 32.91
CA LEU A 339 -38.73 41.41 34.21
C LEU A 339 -37.51 40.49 34.19
N LEU A 340 -37.38 39.68 33.13
CA LEU A 340 -36.26 38.75 32.95
C LEU A 340 -34.93 39.49 32.71
N TYR A 341 -34.93 40.55 31.90
CA TYR A 341 -33.74 41.42 31.75
C TYR A 341 -33.32 42.03 33.09
N LYS A 342 -34.28 42.60 33.82
CA LYS A 342 -34.01 43.21 35.13
C LYS A 342 -33.53 42.20 36.17
N LEU A 343 -33.99 40.95 36.09
CA LEU A 343 -33.44 39.86 36.90
C LEU A 343 -31.96 39.62 36.58
N ILE A 344 -31.60 39.49 35.30
CA ILE A 344 -30.21 39.29 34.87
C ILE A 344 -29.33 40.49 35.24
N GLN A 345 -29.81 41.72 35.08
CA GLN A 345 -29.08 42.91 35.55
C GLN A 345 -28.83 42.86 37.06
N LYS A 346 -29.80 42.38 37.85
CA LYS A 346 -29.60 42.18 39.29
C LYS A 346 -28.56 41.09 39.55
N MET A 347 -28.56 39.99 38.80
CA MET A 347 -27.52 38.97 38.92
C MET A 347 -26.14 39.51 38.58
N LEU A 348 -26.02 40.35 37.55
CA LEU A 348 -24.78 41.04 37.19
C LEU A 348 -24.32 41.95 38.32
N GLU A 349 -25.21 42.76 38.91
CA GLU A 349 -24.88 43.52 40.11
C GLU A 349 -24.35 42.56 41.20
N PHE A 350 -25.06 41.48 41.53
CA PHE A 350 -24.57 40.56 42.57
C PHE A 350 -23.26 39.84 42.21
N SER A 351 -22.89 39.74 40.93
CA SER A 351 -21.62 39.14 40.48
C SER A 351 -20.38 39.97 40.83
N ASP A 352 -20.51 41.27 41.16
CA ASP A 352 -19.40 42.08 41.70
C ASP A 352 -18.78 41.47 42.98
N ILE A 353 -19.58 40.73 43.75
CA ILE A 353 -19.15 40.10 45.00
C ILE A 353 -18.09 39.02 44.73
N LEU A 354 -18.04 38.47 43.51
CA LEU A 354 -17.16 37.38 43.11
C LEU A 354 -15.69 37.80 42.96
N VAL A 355 -15.42 39.08 42.73
CA VAL A 355 -14.07 39.61 42.41
C VAL A 355 -13.06 39.40 43.56
N ASN A 356 -13.53 39.16 44.79
CA ASN A 356 -12.70 38.92 45.98
C ASN A 356 -12.97 37.59 46.68
N GLN A 357 -13.64 36.64 46.02
CA GLN A 357 -14.01 35.34 46.57
C GLN A 357 -13.28 34.23 45.81
N GLU A 358 -12.81 33.23 46.54
CA GLU A 358 -12.16 32.04 45.98
C GLU A 358 -12.93 30.78 46.41
N ASN A 359 -12.85 29.74 45.59
CA ASN A 359 -13.44 28.41 45.86
C ASN A 359 -14.97 28.38 45.95
N ILE A 360 -15.65 29.08 45.04
CA ILE A 360 -17.11 29.00 44.93
C ILE A 360 -17.51 27.68 44.28
N GLU A 361 -18.37 26.92 44.95
CA GLU A 361 -18.95 25.68 44.43
C GLU A 361 -20.36 25.93 43.86
N LEU A 362 -20.57 25.53 42.61
CA LEU A 362 -21.84 25.54 41.90
C LEU A 362 -22.44 24.13 42.00
N SER A 363 -23.59 24.00 42.66
CA SER A 363 -24.21 22.70 42.91
C SER A 363 -25.14 22.31 41.77
N MET A 364 -25.77 23.28 41.08
CA MET A 364 -26.84 23.11 40.05
C MET A 364 -28.02 22.20 40.44
N ASN A 365 -27.96 21.54 41.60
CA ASN A 365 -28.96 20.65 42.13
C ASN A 365 -30.18 21.43 42.61
N PRO A 366 -31.37 20.79 42.63
CA PRO A 366 -32.54 21.34 43.29
C PRO A 366 -32.19 21.62 44.75
N ILE A 367 -32.30 22.88 45.15
CA ILE A 367 -32.19 23.26 46.57
C ILE A 367 -33.59 23.14 47.17
N GLY A 368 -33.66 22.55 48.35
CA GLY A 368 -34.90 22.49 49.13
C GLY A 368 -35.34 23.88 49.61
N PHE A 369 -36.37 23.90 50.45
CA PHE A 369 -36.89 25.15 51.01
C PHE A 369 -36.16 25.57 52.31
N ASP A 370 -35.08 24.88 52.68
CA ASP A 370 -34.27 25.17 53.87
C ASP A 370 -33.43 26.44 53.70
N PRO A 371 -33.07 27.15 54.79
CA PRO A 371 -32.26 28.37 54.70
C PRO A 371 -30.91 28.09 54.04
N PRO A 372 -30.52 28.86 53.01
CA PRO A 372 -29.28 28.61 52.30
C PRO A 372 -28.05 29.01 53.11
N GLY A 373 -26.93 28.31 52.91
CA GLY A 373 -25.64 28.63 53.55
C GLY A 373 -24.99 29.91 53.00
N GLU A 374 -23.90 30.37 53.62
CA GLU A 374 -23.22 31.63 53.25
C GLU A 374 -22.74 31.66 51.79
N MET A 375 -22.26 30.53 51.24
CA MET A 375 -21.78 30.43 49.86
C MET A 375 -22.87 30.62 48.80
N PHE A 376 -24.14 30.44 49.17
CA PHE A 376 -25.29 30.61 48.27
C PHE A 376 -25.38 32.02 47.70
N LYS A 377 -24.96 33.02 48.47
CA LYS A 377 -24.94 34.43 48.06
C LYS A 377 -24.06 34.67 46.84
N CYS A 378 -23.01 33.87 46.70
CA CYS A 378 -22.04 33.95 45.61
C CYS A 378 -22.38 32.99 44.47
N SER A 379 -22.83 31.76 44.78
CA SER A 379 -23.14 30.76 43.73
C SER A 379 -24.46 31.02 43.00
N ALA A 380 -25.52 31.45 43.69
CA ALA A 380 -26.85 31.55 43.10
C ALA A 380 -26.98 32.53 41.90
N PRO A 381 -26.33 33.72 41.89
CA PRO A 381 -26.36 34.58 40.70
C PRO A 381 -25.75 33.93 39.46
N VAL A 382 -24.70 33.13 39.66
CA VAL A 382 -24.00 32.40 38.61
C VAL A 382 -24.84 31.22 38.13
N GLU A 383 -25.41 30.44 39.05
CA GLU A 383 -26.30 29.31 38.74
C GLU A 383 -27.56 29.76 37.99
N ILE A 384 -28.13 30.92 38.33
CA ILE A 384 -29.27 31.50 37.60
C ILE A 384 -28.87 31.88 36.17
N ALA A 385 -27.70 32.51 35.98
CA ALA A 385 -27.22 32.88 34.64
C ALA A 385 -26.91 31.64 33.77
N VAL A 386 -26.27 30.63 34.36
CA VAL A 386 -26.04 29.31 33.76
C VAL A 386 -27.36 28.67 33.33
N TYR A 387 -28.33 28.63 34.25
CA TYR A 387 -29.62 28.01 33.95
C TYR A 387 -30.38 28.76 32.85
N PHE A 388 -30.20 30.07 32.75
CA PHE A 388 -30.77 30.86 31.67
C PHE A 388 -30.33 30.39 30.29
N VAL A 389 -29.03 30.08 30.12
CA VAL A 389 -28.50 29.54 28.88
C VAL A 389 -29.11 28.16 28.60
N GLN A 390 -29.11 27.27 29.59
CA GLN A 390 -29.63 25.90 29.49
C GLN A 390 -31.13 25.85 29.13
N ALA A 391 -31.93 26.72 29.74
CA ALA A 391 -33.37 26.78 29.49
C ALA A 391 -33.68 27.38 28.11
N CYS A 392 -32.93 28.39 27.67
CA CYS A 392 -33.15 29.03 26.37
C CYS A 392 -32.80 28.09 25.21
N LEU A 393 -31.80 27.22 25.36
CA LEU A 393 -31.39 26.31 24.27
C LEU A 393 -32.51 25.37 23.80
N ASN A 394 -33.36 24.90 24.72
CA ASN A 394 -34.45 23.97 24.41
C ASN A 394 -35.77 24.67 24.04
N SER A 395 -35.73 25.97 23.74
CA SER A 395 -36.92 26.82 23.59
C SER A 395 -37.14 27.30 22.15
N ASP A 396 -38.35 27.76 21.84
CA ASP A 396 -38.75 28.22 20.50
C ASP A 396 -37.94 29.46 20.05
N PRO A 397 -37.63 29.63 18.74
CA PRO A 397 -36.87 30.78 18.20
C PRO A 397 -37.41 32.17 18.58
N SER A 398 -38.67 32.28 19.00
CA SER A 398 -39.27 33.50 19.57
C SER A 398 -38.50 34.06 20.79
N ILE A 399 -37.63 33.29 21.44
CA ILE A 399 -36.70 33.76 22.48
C ILE A 399 -35.58 34.67 21.96
N LYS A 400 -35.40 34.82 20.64
CA LYS A 400 -34.33 35.65 20.05
C LYS A 400 -34.29 37.05 20.66
N THR A 401 -35.45 37.66 20.89
CA THR A 401 -35.57 38.98 21.54
C THR A 401 -35.06 38.96 22.99
N LEU A 402 -35.36 37.90 23.74
CA LEU A 402 -34.90 37.71 25.11
C LEU A 402 -33.37 37.58 25.16
N VAL A 403 -32.83 36.61 24.41
CA VAL A 403 -31.38 36.32 24.39
C VAL A 403 -30.58 37.52 23.91
N SER A 404 -31.07 38.23 22.87
CA SER A 404 -30.45 39.46 22.36
C SER A 404 -30.29 40.55 23.43
N ALA A 405 -31.21 40.62 24.40
CA ALA A 405 -31.18 41.63 25.45
C ALA A 405 -30.25 41.27 26.63
N ILE A 406 -30.00 39.98 26.88
CA ILE A 406 -29.32 39.50 28.11
C ILE A 406 -27.96 38.84 27.88
N TRP A 407 -27.61 38.41 26.66
CA TRP A 407 -26.41 37.59 26.43
C TRP A 407 -25.11 38.28 26.89
N LYS A 408 -25.01 39.61 26.75
CA LYS A 408 -23.83 40.39 27.17
C LYS A 408 -23.62 40.27 28.68
N ASP A 409 -24.68 40.47 29.44
CA ASP A 409 -24.65 40.40 30.90
C ASP A 409 -24.38 38.97 31.37
N ILE A 410 -24.98 37.96 30.73
CA ILE A 410 -24.71 36.54 31.01
C ILE A 410 -23.25 36.19 30.74
N LEU A 411 -22.71 36.60 29.59
CA LEU A 411 -21.31 36.33 29.23
C LEU A 411 -20.35 36.97 30.24
N VAL A 412 -20.65 38.17 30.72
CA VAL A 412 -19.86 38.84 31.76
C VAL A 412 -19.95 38.08 33.09
N ILE A 413 -21.14 37.68 33.53
CA ILE A 413 -21.32 36.90 34.77
C ILE A 413 -20.52 35.60 34.69
N ILE A 414 -20.62 34.85 33.59
CA ILE A 414 -19.88 33.61 33.40
C ILE A 414 -18.36 33.89 33.40
N SER A 415 -17.91 34.89 32.63
CA SER A 415 -16.48 35.21 32.49
C SER A 415 -15.83 35.64 33.81
N VAL A 416 -16.51 36.47 34.60
CA VAL A 416 -16.03 36.89 35.93
C VAL A 416 -16.01 35.71 36.90
N SER A 417 -16.99 34.82 36.81
CA SER A 417 -17.10 33.66 37.71
C SER A 417 -15.98 32.64 37.48
N MET A 418 -15.43 32.54 36.26
CA MET A 418 -14.38 31.58 35.91
C MET A 418 -13.14 31.67 36.78
N THR A 419 -12.81 32.84 37.33
CA THR A 419 -11.62 33.05 38.17
C THR A 419 -11.85 32.75 39.65
N SER A 420 -13.10 32.54 40.06
CA SER A 420 -13.50 32.49 41.48
C SER A 420 -14.07 31.13 41.90
N VAL A 421 -14.40 30.25 40.95
CA VAL A 421 -15.01 28.94 41.21
C VAL A 421 -13.98 27.81 41.39
N VAL A 422 -14.38 26.72 42.06
CA VAL A 422 -13.59 25.48 42.15
C VAL A 422 -13.52 24.74 40.80
N ASP A 423 -12.53 23.87 40.62
CA ASP A 423 -12.26 23.17 39.35
C ASP A 423 -13.48 22.46 38.75
N HIS A 424 -14.26 21.73 39.57
CA HIS A 424 -15.47 21.05 39.08
C HIS A 424 -16.56 22.03 38.63
N SER A 425 -16.65 23.19 39.28
CA SER A 425 -17.58 24.26 38.91
C SER A 425 -17.12 25.04 37.68
N CYS A 426 -15.81 25.14 37.45
CA CYS A 426 -15.25 25.68 36.20
C CYS A 426 -15.73 24.86 35.00
N TYR A 427 -15.79 23.53 35.11
CA TYR A 427 -16.36 22.67 34.06
C TYR A 427 -17.82 23.04 33.73
N ILE A 428 -18.66 23.28 34.75
CA ILE A 428 -20.06 23.73 34.55
C ILE A 428 -20.10 25.05 33.77
N LEU A 429 -19.24 26.01 34.11
CA LEU A 429 -19.17 27.28 33.40
C LEU A 429 -18.67 27.11 31.96
N MET A 430 -17.70 26.22 31.72
CA MET A 430 -17.19 25.93 30.37
C MET A 430 -18.26 25.30 29.50
N GLN A 431 -19.02 24.34 30.04
CA GLN A 431 -20.19 23.77 29.36
C GLN A 431 -21.21 24.86 29.02
N ASN A 432 -21.45 25.81 29.93
CA ASN A 432 -22.37 26.91 29.66
C ASN A 432 -21.88 27.90 28.60
N LEU A 433 -20.57 28.12 28.49
CA LEU A 433 -20.03 28.86 27.35
C LEU A 433 -20.31 28.12 26.04
N HIS A 434 -20.16 26.79 26.01
CA HIS A 434 -20.48 25.99 24.81
C HIS A 434 -21.97 26.08 24.47
N LEU A 435 -22.86 25.88 25.44
CA LEU A 435 -24.31 26.03 25.22
C LEU A 435 -24.68 27.44 24.77
N LEU A 436 -23.93 28.47 25.19
CA LEU A 436 -24.15 29.84 24.74
C LEU A 436 -23.67 30.06 23.29
N VAL A 437 -22.63 29.34 22.82
CA VAL A 437 -22.27 29.30 21.39
C VAL A 437 -23.40 28.64 20.59
N GLU A 438 -23.88 27.48 21.03
CA GLU A 438 -24.98 26.73 20.37
C GLU A 438 -26.28 27.56 20.33
N LEU A 439 -26.62 28.22 21.44
CA LEU A 439 -27.77 29.12 21.52
C LEU A 439 -27.60 30.35 20.61
N SER A 440 -26.40 30.92 20.54
CA SER A 440 -26.13 32.07 19.67
C SER A 440 -26.18 31.68 18.19
N TYR A 441 -25.75 30.46 17.85
CA TYR A 441 -25.83 29.92 16.50
C TYR A 441 -27.28 29.67 16.08
N SER A 442 -28.04 28.91 16.89
CA SER A 442 -29.45 28.57 16.62
C SER A 442 -30.36 29.81 16.50
N LEU A 443 -30.01 30.92 17.14
CA LEU A 443 -30.73 32.20 17.06
C LEU A 443 -30.14 33.19 16.04
N GLU A 444 -29.09 32.81 15.31
CA GLU A 444 -28.38 33.66 14.32
C GLU A 444 -27.88 34.99 14.92
N LEU A 445 -27.23 34.92 16.10
CA LEU A 445 -26.66 36.06 16.82
C LEU A 445 -25.13 36.07 16.68
N GLU A 446 -24.63 36.50 15.51
CA GLU A 446 -23.20 36.47 15.18
C GLU A 446 -22.29 37.28 16.12
N GLU A 447 -22.73 38.47 16.56
CA GLU A 447 -21.98 39.28 17.53
C GLU A 447 -21.82 38.53 18.86
N ALA A 448 -22.87 37.86 19.32
CA ALA A 448 -22.85 37.07 20.55
C ALA A 448 -21.93 35.85 20.38
N ARG A 449 -22.11 35.09 19.29
CA ARG A 449 -21.32 33.90 18.98
C ARG A 449 -19.83 34.19 18.94
N GLY A 450 -19.43 35.22 18.19
CA GLY A 450 -18.03 35.65 18.10
C GLY A 450 -17.44 36.09 19.44
N ALA A 451 -18.23 36.79 20.27
CA ALA A 451 -17.81 37.22 21.61
C ALA A 451 -17.66 36.04 22.59
N VAL A 452 -18.56 35.07 22.53
CA VAL A 452 -18.52 33.86 23.38
C VAL A 452 -17.33 32.99 22.99
N ILE A 453 -17.10 32.76 21.69
CA ILE A 453 -15.92 32.03 21.20
C ILE A 453 -14.63 32.77 21.58
N ALA A 454 -14.62 34.11 21.52
CA ALA A 454 -13.50 34.91 22.01
C ALA A 454 -13.21 34.65 23.49
N ALA A 455 -14.23 34.70 24.34
CA ALA A 455 -14.11 34.40 25.76
C ALA A 455 -13.60 32.96 25.98
N PHE A 456 -14.12 31.99 25.23
CA PHE A 456 -13.67 30.59 25.27
C PHE A 456 -12.17 30.46 24.97
N CYS A 457 -11.67 31.09 23.89
CA CYS A 457 -10.25 31.12 23.55
C CYS A 457 -9.41 31.85 24.60
N THR A 458 -9.91 32.95 25.18
CA THR A 458 -9.21 33.68 26.25
C THR A 458 -9.06 32.83 27.52
N VAL A 459 -10.10 32.08 27.89
CA VAL A 459 -10.05 31.15 29.04
C VAL A 459 -9.09 30.00 28.76
N LEU A 460 -9.05 29.48 27.54
CA LEU A 460 -8.08 28.47 27.12
C LEU A 460 -6.63 28.98 27.19
N MET A 461 -6.40 30.26 26.93
CA MET A 461 -5.08 30.89 27.09
C MET A 461 -4.75 31.34 28.53
N SER A 462 -5.61 31.02 29.51
CA SER A 462 -5.39 31.40 30.91
C SER A 462 -4.15 30.73 31.52
N LYS A 463 -3.54 31.38 32.53
CA LYS A 463 -2.36 30.85 33.25
C LYS A 463 -2.67 29.69 34.21
N HIS A 464 -3.94 29.47 34.54
CA HIS A 464 -4.37 28.44 35.49
C HIS A 464 -4.50 27.09 34.79
N SER A 465 -3.72 26.08 35.22
CA SER A 465 -3.61 24.79 34.53
C SER A 465 -4.91 23.99 34.49
N GLU A 466 -5.70 23.99 35.56
CA GLU A 466 -6.97 23.24 35.61
C GLU A 466 -8.08 23.91 34.80
N ILE A 467 -8.22 25.25 34.88
CA ILE A 467 -9.14 26.02 34.03
C ILE A 467 -8.81 25.80 32.56
N ARG A 468 -7.52 25.85 32.21
CA ARG A 468 -7.02 25.58 30.86
C ARG A 468 -7.37 24.17 30.39
N LYS A 469 -7.19 23.16 31.25
CA LYS A 469 -7.51 21.75 30.95
C LYS A 469 -9.01 21.56 30.72
N ASN A 470 -9.85 22.15 31.58
CA ASN A 470 -11.30 22.10 31.42
C ASN A 470 -11.76 22.84 30.15
N ALA A 471 -11.17 23.99 29.86
CA ALA A 471 -11.45 24.72 28.63
C ALA A 471 -11.03 23.94 27.38
N PHE A 472 -9.86 23.30 27.40
CA PHE A 472 -9.38 22.46 26.32
C PHE A 472 -10.31 21.27 26.09
N ASN A 473 -10.64 20.52 27.14
CA ASN A 473 -11.53 19.35 27.04
C ASN A 473 -12.93 19.73 26.55
N THR A 474 -13.48 20.85 27.02
CA THR A 474 -14.83 21.29 26.62
C THR A 474 -14.84 21.79 25.18
N LEU A 475 -13.85 22.60 24.76
CA LEU A 475 -13.76 23.10 23.39
C LEU A 475 -13.58 21.96 22.38
N THR A 476 -12.68 21.03 22.69
CA THR A 476 -12.36 19.90 21.80
C THR A 476 -13.52 18.89 21.71
N TYR A 477 -14.32 18.75 22.77
CA TYR A 477 -15.58 18.01 22.72
C TYR A 477 -16.65 18.75 21.90
N ALA A 478 -16.81 20.06 22.11
CA ALA A 478 -17.78 20.89 21.40
C ALA A 478 -17.53 20.88 19.89
N ILE A 479 -16.29 21.06 19.46
CA ILE A 479 -15.90 20.99 18.04
C ILE A 479 -16.29 19.66 17.40
N GLN A 480 -16.17 18.54 18.13
CA GLN A 480 -16.49 17.22 17.61
C GLN A 480 -17.99 16.88 17.67
N SER A 481 -18.74 17.48 18.59
CA SER A 481 -20.17 17.20 18.78
C SER A 481 -21.08 18.15 18.00
N THR A 482 -20.76 19.45 17.97
CA THR A 482 -21.53 20.49 17.28
C THR A 482 -20.62 21.42 16.45
N PRO A 483 -19.91 20.89 15.43
CA PRO A 483 -18.94 21.66 14.66
C PRO A 483 -19.53 22.89 13.95
N VAL A 484 -20.79 22.82 13.52
CA VAL A 484 -21.47 23.87 12.76
C VAL A 484 -21.61 25.17 13.57
N ASP A 485 -21.65 25.07 14.89
CA ASP A 485 -21.72 26.22 15.81
C ASP A 485 -20.51 27.15 15.63
N PHE A 486 -19.38 26.63 15.14
CA PHE A 486 -18.11 27.35 15.03
C PHE A 486 -17.82 27.91 13.64
N ASN A 487 -18.76 27.78 12.69
CA ASN A 487 -18.62 28.34 11.35
C ASN A 487 -18.28 29.85 11.40
N ASN A 488 -17.44 30.31 10.47
CA ASN A 488 -16.85 31.66 10.39
C ASN A 488 -15.85 32.01 11.51
N HIS A 489 -15.50 31.07 12.38
CA HIS A 489 -14.58 31.29 13.51
C HIS A 489 -13.46 30.25 13.60
N TRP A 490 -13.28 29.39 12.60
CA TRP A 490 -12.32 28.29 12.63
C TRP A 490 -10.87 28.75 12.78
N TYR A 491 -10.49 29.86 12.12
CA TYR A 491 -9.13 30.39 12.23
C TYR A 491 -8.74 30.73 13.67
N LYS A 492 -9.63 31.37 14.43
CA LYS A 492 -9.36 31.78 15.81
C LYS A 492 -9.24 30.57 16.74
N ILE A 493 -10.12 29.60 16.55
CA ILE A 493 -10.16 28.36 17.32
C ILE A 493 -8.90 27.53 17.07
N LEU A 494 -8.60 27.27 15.79
CA LEU A 494 -7.45 26.43 15.40
C LEU A 494 -6.12 27.10 15.72
N THR A 495 -6.01 28.42 15.60
CA THR A 495 -4.80 29.15 16.06
C THR A 495 -4.58 28.98 17.56
N THR A 496 -5.66 29.00 18.34
CA THR A 496 -5.57 28.79 19.81
C THR A 496 -5.24 27.34 20.13
N LEU A 497 -5.85 26.37 19.43
CA LEU A 497 -5.58 24.93 19.61
C LEU A 497 -4.20 24.50 19.12
N ALA A 498 -3.59 25.26 18.21
CA ALA A 498 -2.24 25.00 17.71
C ALA A 498 -1.18 25.04 18.83
N GLU A 499 -1.37 25.91 19.84
CA GLU A 499 -0.52 25.98 21.04
C GLU A 499 -0.57 24.69 21.87
N PHE A 500 -1.62 23.88 21.71
CA PHE A 500 -1.87 22.64 22.45
C PHE A 500 -1.66 21.39 21.60
N GLN A 501 -1.43 21.54 20.29
CA GLN A 501 -1.33 20.43 19.34
C GLN A 501 -2.50 19.44 19.46
N TRP A 502 -3.73 19.98 19.46
CA TRP A 502 -4.94 19.19 19.67
C TRP A 502 -5.05 18.00 18.71
N GLN A 503 -5.21 16.80 19.27
CA GLN A 503 -5.54 15.61 18.50
C GLN A 503 -7.02 15.25 18.70
N PRO A 504 -7.86 15.34 17.65
CA PRO A 504 -9.26 14.93 17.73
C PRO A 504 -9.39 13.45 18.09
N THR A 505 -10.43 13.10 18.84
CA THR A 505 -10.74 11.68 19.12
C THR A 505 -11.34 10.98 17.90
N SER A 506 -12.10 11.70 17.09
CA SER A 506 -12.50 11.31 15.73
C SER A 506 -12.53 12.53 14.82
N LEU A 507 -12.34 12.32 13.53
CA LEU A 507 -12.49 13.32 12.48
C LEU A 507 -13.84 13.26 11.77
N ASP A 508 -14.73 12.35 12.17
CA ASP A 508 -16.05 12.16 11.55
C ASP A 508 -16.89 13.45 11.54
N PHE A 509 -16.70 14.34 12.52
CA PHE A 509 -17.37 15.64 12.58
C PHE A 509 -17.08 16.54 11.38
N THR A 510 -15.95 16.33 10.68
CA THR A 510 -15.62 17.10 9.48
C THR A 510 -16.48 16.70 8.28
N THR A 511 -17.02 15.47 8.29
CA THR A 511 -17.92 14.98 7.23
C THR A 511 -19.31 15.62 7.29
N THR A 512 -19.72 16.10 8.48
CA THR A 512 -21.02 16.75 8.71
C THR A 512 -20.99 18.25 8.39
N LEU A 513 -19.80 18.84 8.20
CA LEU A 513 -19.64 20.23 7.77
C LEU A 513 -20.09 20.41 6.31
N ASP A 514 -20.78 21.51 6.02
CA ASP A 514 -21.03 21.92 4.64
C ASP A 514 -19.71 22.30 3.93
N ILE A 515 -19.73 22.38 2.61
CA ILE A 515 -18.47 22.58 1.85
C ILE A 515 -17.82 23.92 2.21
N GLY A 516 -18.61 24.98 2.41
CA GLY A 516 -18.09 26.29 2.79
C GLY A 516 -17.38 26.29 4.15
N ALA A 517 -17.95 25.66 5.18
CA ALA A 517 -17.28 25.55 6.47
C ALA A 517 -16.05 24.63 6.42
N LEU A 518 -16.08 23.57 5.62
CA LEU A 518 -14.93 22.68 5.44
C LEU A 518 -13.77 23.38 4.70
N GLU A 519 -14.08 24.21 3.72
CA GLU A 519 -13.10 25.09 3.05
C GLU A 519 -12.49 26.10 4.02
N GLU A 520 -13.31 26.71 4.88
CA GLU A 520 -12.82 27.62 5.93
C GLU A 520 -11.92 26.88 6.93
N PHE A 521 -12.33 25.70 7.38
CA PHE A 521 -11.59 24.86 8.32
C PHE A 521 -10.21 24.48 7.77
N THR A 522 -10.17 23.95 6.54
CA THR A 522 -8.92 23.55 5.87
C THR A 522 -8.04 24.75 5.52
N SER A 523 -8.62 25.85 5.05
CA SER A 523 -7.89 27.11 4.81
C SER A 523 -7.29 27.68 6.09
N SER A 524 -8.03 27.55 7.21
CA SER A 524 -7.57 27.98 8.52
C SER A 524 -6.35 27.19 8.97
N LEU A 525 -6.35 25.86 8.80
CA LEU A 525 -5.18 25.02 9.09
C LEU A 525 -3.96 25.41 8.25
N ILE A 526 -4.15 25.63 6.95
CA ILE A 526 -3.07 26.08 6.04
C ILE A 526 -2.51 27.45 6.44
N SER A 527 -3.34 28.32 7.03
CA SER A 527 -2.97 29.69 7.39
C SER A 527 -2.18 29.82 8.70
N ILE A 528 -2.04 28.74 9.49
CA ILE A 528 -1.30 28.77 10.77
C ILE A 528 0.21 28.79 10.51
N HIS A 529 0.84 29.96 10.64
CA HIS A 529 2.28 30.15 10.43
C HIS A 529 3.02 30.79 11.62
N ASN A 530 2.32 31.54 12.49
CA ASN A 530 2.95 32.35 13.55
C ASN A 530 3.26 31.61 14.86
N SER A 531 2.86 30.34 15.00
CA SER A 531 2.91 29.61 16.28
C SER A 531 4.10 28.63 16.42
N GLY A 532 5.12 28.75 15.54
CA GLY A 532 6.35 27.95 15.57
C GLY A 532 6.31 26.64 14.77
N LYS A 533 7.47 25.97 14.62
CA LYS A 533 7.65 24.77 13.77
C LYS A 533 6.74 23.60 14.18
N ALA A 534 6.50 23.42 15.48
CA ALA A 534 5.68 22.33 16.00
C ALA A 534 4.18 22.52 15.73
N ALA A 535 3.68 23.76 15.87
CA ALA A 535 2.30 24.11 15.49
C ALA A 535 2.07 23.97 13.98
N ARG A 536 3.09 24.32 13.16
CA ARG A 536 3.02 24.14 11.70
C ARG A 536 2.90 22.67 11.32
N ALA A 537 3.77 21.82 11.88
CA ALA A 537 3.71 20.38 11.69
C ALA A 537 2.36 19.80 12.11
N TRP A 538 1.85 20.20 13.28
CA TRP A 538 0.53 19.81 13.75
C TRP A 538 -0.59 20.21 12.78
N SER A 539 -0.62 21.47 12.33
CA SER A 539 -1.69 21.99 11.47
C SER A 539 -1.79 21.25 10.13
N LEU A 540 -0.64 20.92 9.53
CA LEU A 540 -0.57 20.24 8.25
C LEU A 540 -0.83 18.73 8.38
N ASN A 541 -0.46 18.11 9.49
CA ASN A 541 -0.84 16.73 9.80
C ASN A 541 -2.36 16.60 9.98
N LEU A 542 -2.95 17.50 10.78
CA LEU A 542 -4.40 17.52 10.97
C LEU A 542 -5.14 17.78 9.65
N PHE A 543 -4.63 18.72 8.83
CA PHE A 543 -5.17 18.98 7.50
C PHE A 543 -5.12 17.74 6.60
N SER A 544 -4.01 16.99 6.60
CA SER A 544 -3.89 15.72 5.88
C SER A 544 -4.96 14.73 6.33
N ASP A 545 -5.12 14.52 7.63
CA ASP A 545 -6.08 13.54 8.15
C ASP A 545 -7.54 13.95 7.85
N VAL A 546 -7.84 15.26 7.86
CA VAL A 546 -9.16 15.81 7.47
C VAL A 546 -9.46 15.54 5.99
N LEU A 547 -8.48 15.72 5.10
CA LEU A 547 -8.64 15.40 3.67
C LEU A 547 -8.91 13.92 3.44
N VAL A 548 -8.23 13.04 4.18
CA VAL A 548 -8.43 11.58 4.07
C VAL A 548 -9.86 11.19 4.43
N VAL A 549 -10.38 11.72 5.54
CA VAL A 549 -11.75 11.44 5.99
C VAL A 549 -12.81 12.01 5.05
N ASN A 550 -12.50 13.11 4.35
CA ASN A 550 -13.40 13.77 3.39
C ASN A 550 -13.09 13.43 1.92
N SER A 551 -12.46 12.28 1.66
CA SER A 551 -12.06 11.85 0.31
C SER A 551 -13.23 11.83 -0.70
N ASN A 552 -14.44 11.44 -0.29
CA ASN A 552 -15.65 11.44 -1.14
C ASN A 552 -16.07 12.85 -1.63
N ARG A 553 -15.58 13.91 -0.98
CA ARG A 553 -15.91 15.33 -1.29
C ARG A 553 -14.67 16.09 -1.77
N PHE A 554 -13.60 15.37 -2.07
CA PHE A 554 -12.30 15.93 -2.42
C PHE A 554 -12.37 16.84 -3.65
N ASN A 555 -13.13 16.45 -4.68
CA ASN A 555 -13.25 17.22 -5.92
C ASN A 555 -13.87 18.62 -5.72
N GLU A 556 -14.71 18.79 -4.70
CA GLU A 556 -15.30 20.07 -4.34
C GLU A 556 -14.33 20.92 -3.50
N LEU A 557 -13.58 20.27 -2.60
CA LEU A 557 -12.69 20.92 -1.63
C LEU A 557 -11.30 21.27 -2.21
N TRP A 558 -10.76 20.45 -3.10
CA TRP A 558 -9.38 20.56 -3.57
C TRP A 558 -9.07 21.87 -4.31
N PRO A 559 -9.95 22.42 -5.19
CA PRO A 559 -9.67 23.66 -5.90
C PRO A 559 -9.38 24.86 -4.98
N SER A 560 -10.08 24.99 -3.85
CA SER A 560 -9.90 26.10 -2.90
C SER A 560 -8.67 25.95 -2.00
N VAL A 561 -8.10 24.75 -1.97
CA VAL A 561 -6.99 24.33 -1.11
C VAL A 561 -5.65 24.27 -1.87
N ASN A 562 -5.66 23.76 -3.10
CA ASN A 562 -4.49 23.52 -3.94
C ASN A 562 -3.57 24.75 -4.05
N ASP A 563 -4.13 25.89 -4.43
CA ASP A 563 -3.39 27.14 -4.65
C ASP A 563 -2.73 27.68 -3.38
N LYS A 564 -3.28 27.34 -2.20
CA LYS A 564 -2.76 27.76 -0.90
C LYS A 564 -1.68 26.81 -0.36
N LEU A 565 -1.71 25.54 -0.79
CA LEU A 565 -0.77 24.51 -0.34
C LEU A 565 0.53 24.52 -1.14
N LEU A 566 0.47 24.78 -2.45
CA LEU A 566 1.65 24.78 -3.33
C LEU A 566 2.81 25.68 -2.86
N PRO A 567 2.60 26.94 -2.40
CA PRO A 567 3.69 27.82 -1.96
C PRO A 567 4.47 27.29 -0.74
N LEU A 568 3.93 26.32 -0.01
CA LEU A 568 4.56 25.78 1.20
C LEU A 568 5.75 24.87 0.88
N PHE A 569 5.79 24.28 -0.31
CA PHE A 569 6.86 23.38 -0.74
C PHE A 569 8.12 24.13 -1.16
N ASP A 570 8.05 25.46 -1.33
CA ASP A 570 9.18 26.33 -1.67
C ASP A 570 9.65 27.18 -0.47
N ASN A 571 9.00 27.05 0.69
CA ASN A 571 9.36 27.78 1.91
C ASN A 571 10.15 26.89 2.87
N GLU A 572 11.42 27.23 3.13
CA GLU A 572 12.32 26.47 4.03
C GLU A 572 11.73 26.18 5.41
N SER A 573 10.91 27.09 5.96
CA SER A 573 10.30 26.92 7.29
C SER A 573 9.10 25.96 7.32
N SER A 574 8.46 25.72 6.16
CA SER A 574 7.24 24.92 6.02
C SER A 574 7.43 23.65 5.19
N TYR A 575 8.61 23.48 4.57
CA TYR A 575 8.93 22.38 3.67
C TYR A 575 8.75 20.98 4.30
N GLU A 576 9.45 20.67 5.41
CA GLU A 576 9.38 19.33 6.01
C GLU A 576 7.94 18.97 6.46
N PRO A 577 7.19 19.88 7.13
CA PRO A 577 5.77 19.67 7.40
C PRO A 577 4.90 19.44 6.15
N ALA A 578 5.15 20.18 5.06
CA ALA A 578 4.37 20.08 3.83
C ALA A 578 4.62 18.74 3.11
N VAL A 579 5.87 18.27 3.07
CA VAL A 579 6.23 16.94 2.54
C VAL A 579 5.61 15.83 3.38
N SER A 580 5.69 15.92 4.71
CA SER A 580 5.08 14.94 5.62
C SER A 580 3.56 14.86 5.42
N CYS A 581 2.92 16.02 5.28
CA CYS A 581 1.50 16.13 4.97
C CYS A 581 1.15 15.45 3.65
N LEU A 582 1.88 15.77 2.57
CA LEU A 582 1.71 15.16 1.25
C LEU A 582 1.87 13.64 1.28
N SER A 583 2.90 13.13 1.96
CA SER A 583 3.13 11.70 2.09
C SER A 583 1.98 10.99 2.83
N ASN A 584 1.46 11.59 3.91
CA ASN A 584 0.39 10.98 4.71
C ASN A 584 -0.94 10.95 3.94
N PHE A 585 -1.34 12.05 3.28
CA PHE A 585 -2.60 12.04 2.55
C PHE A 585 -2.51 11.27 1.23
N ILE A 586 -1.38 11.27 0.50
CA ILE A 586 -1.24 10.40 -0.69
C ILE A 586 -1.39 8.93 -0.27
N GLY A 587 -0.69 8.51 0.80
CA GLY A 587 -0.74 7.13 1.28
C GLY A 587 -2.12 6.63 1.72
N LYS A 588 -3.09 7.53 1.98
CA LYS A 588 -4.41 7.16 2.50
C LYS A 588 -5.60 7.62 1.65
N CYS A 589 -5.44 8.64 0.82
CA CYS A 589 -6.52 9.30 0.07
C CYS A 589 -6.51 8.95 -1.43
N MET A 590 -5.50 8.24 -1.93
CA MET A 590 -5.41 7.88 -3.34
C MET A 590 -6.50 6.86 -3.73
N ASN A 591 -7.48 7.30 -4.52
CA ASN A 591 -8.58 6.47 -5.04
C ASN A 591 -9.02 6.96 -6.43
N GLU A 592 -10.01 6.32 -7.05
CA GLU A 592 -10.47 6.64 -8.42
C GLU A 592 -10.98 8.09 -8.60
N GLU A 593 -11.43 8.74 -7.53
CA GLU A 593 -11.98 10.10 -7.56
C GLU A 593 -10.91 11.17 -7.36
N THR A 594 -9.87 10.88 -6.58
CA THR A 594 -8.82 11.85 -6.18
C THR A 594 -7.55 11.77 -7.04
N GLU A 595 -7.29 10.61 -7.65
CA GLU A 595 -6.01 10.29 -8.28
C GLU A 595 -5.48 11.33 -9.27
N LEU A 596 -6.33 11.86 -10.14
CA LEU A 596 -5.91 12.74 -11.22
C LEU A 596 -5.41 14.09 -10.68
N GLN A 597 -6.15 14.65 -9.73
CA GLN A 597 -5.82 15.93 -9.12
C GLN A 597 -4.56 15.82 -8.25
N LEU A 598 -4.37 14.68 -7.57
CA LEU A 598 -3.18 14.42 -6.78
C LEU A 598 -1.94 14.21 -7.64
N CYS A 599 -2.04 13.42 -8.71
CA CYS A 599 -0.94 13.25 -9.66
C CYS A 599 -0.56 14.58 -10.34
N GLN A 600 -1.56 15.42 -10.68
CA GLN A 600 -1.31 16.76 -11.21
C GLN A 600 -0.61 17.65 -10.19
N PHE A 601 -0.99 17.60 -8.92
CA PHE A 601 -0.34 18.39 -7.87
C PHE A 601 1.12 17.99 -7.65
N ILE A 602 1.42 16.68 -7.64
CA ILE A 602 2.79 16.15 -7.56
C ILE A 602 3.64 16.69 -8.73
N TYR A 603 3.09 16.65 -9.94
CA TYR A 603 3.75 17.18 -11.14
C TYR A 603 4.02 18.69 -11.02
N ASP A 604 3.02 19.47 -10.57
CA ASP A 604 3.16 20.91 -10.36
C ASP A 604 4.24 21.25 -9.32
N ILE A 605 4.36 20.46 -8.25
CA ILE A 605 5.42 20.63 -7.23
C ILE A 605 6.81 20.39 -7.85
N ILE A 606 6.98 19.29 -8.60
CA ILE A 606 8.28 18.96 -9.25
C ILE A 606 8.71 20.10 -10.17
N LEU A 607 7.78 20.73 -10.89
CA LEU A 607 8.09 21.86 -11.77
C LEU A 607 8.38 23.16 -11.00
N LYS A 608 7.53 23.50 -10.01
CA LYS A 608 7.50 24.85 -9.41
C LYS A 608 8.29 24.99 -8.11
N ALA A 609 8.65 23.91 -7.42
CA ALA A 609 9.31 23.94 -6.10
C ALA A 609 10.60 23.09 -6.06
N PRO A 610 11.75 23.62 -6.54
CA PRO A 610 13.00 22.86 -6.67
C PRO A 610 13.52 22.25 -5.36
N ILE A 611 13.35 22.95 -4.23
CA ILE A 611 13.81 22.52 -2.90
C ILE A 611 13.17 21.18 -2.50
N SER A 612 11.95 20.94 -2.96
CA SER A 612 11.17 19.76 -2.56
C SER A 612 11.38 18.52 -3.40
N ARG A 613 11.98 18.64 -4.59
CA ARG A 613 12.05 17.57 -5.61
C ARG A 613 12.53 16.24 -5.06
N ARG A 614 13.57 16.24 -4.22
CA ARG A 614 14.14 15.03 -3.63
C ARG A 614 13.09 14.23 -2.85
N SER A 615 12.38 14.86 -1.93
CA SER A 615 11.38 14.17 -1.11
C SER A 615 10.12 13.83 -1.90
N ILE A 616 9.76 14.62 -2.91
CA ILE A 616 8.64 14.31 -3.79
C ILE A 616 8.94 13.07 -4.65
N LEU A 617 10.17 12.88 -5.12
CA LEU A 617 10.55 11.67 -5.85
C LEU A 617 10.49 10.41 -4.98
N GLU A 618 10.88 10.50 -3.71
CA GLU A 618 10.70 9.40 -2.75
C GLU A 618 9.21 9.09 -2.51
N ILE A 619 8.36 10.12 -2.48
CA ILE A 619 6.90 9.95 -2.41
C ILE A 619 6.37 9.27 -3.68
N ILE A 620 6.80 9.69 -4.88
CA ILE A 620 6.40 9.06 -6.15
C ILE A 620 6.81 7.59 -6.16
N LYS A 621 8.05 7.27 -5.76
CA LYS A 621 8.54 5.89 -5.64
C LYS A 621 7.66 5.06 -4.72
N THR A 622 7.32 5.59 -3.54
CA THR A 622 6.45 4.91 -2.56
C THR A 622 5.02 4.74 -3.09
N LEU A 623 4.47 5.78 -3.73
CA LEU A 623 3.15 5.79 -4.34
C LEU A 623 3.01 4.71 -5.42
N VAL A 624 3.96 4.64 -6.35
CA VAL A 624 3.95 3.63 -7.41
C VAL A 624 4.08 2.22 -6.81
N ALA A 625 4.99 2.02 -5.86
CA ALA A 625 5.23 0.71 -5.25
C ALA A 625 4.01 0.17 -4.48
N GLN A 626 3.29 1.03 -3.76
CA GLN A 626 2.20 0.60 -2.87
C GLN A 626 0.81 0.71 -3.50
N GLN A 627 0.61 1.67 -4.42
CA GLN A 627 -0.71 2.07 -4.90
C GLN A 627 -0.79 2.25 -6.41
N GLY A 628 0.20 1.78 -7.18
CA GLY A 628 0.20 1.91 -8.64
C GLY A 628 -1.05 1.37 -9.32
N GLN A 629 -1.65 0.28 -8.81
CA GLN A 629 -2.89 -0.29 -9.35
C GLN A 629 -4.11 0.63 -9.22
N THR A 630 -4.09 1.55 -8.26
CA THR A 630 -5.18 2.49 -8.01
C THR A 630 -5.17 3.63 -9.03
N ILE A 631 -4.01 3.92 -9.65
CA ILE A 631 -3.84 5.00 -10.63
C ILE A 631 -4.38 4.55 -12.01
N LYS A 632 -5.37 5.27 -12.55
CA LYS A 632 -5.98 5.04 -13.87
C LYS A 632 -5.78 6.23 -14.81
N LYS A 633 -6.07 7.45 -14.35
CA LYS A 633 -6.03 8.69 -15.17
C LYS A 633 -4.76 9.52 -14.98
N GLY A 634 -4.11 9.45 -13.82
CA GLY A 634 -2.98 10.31 -13.44
C GLY A 634 -1.59 9.88 -13.95
N TRP A 635 -1.50 8.77 -14.69
CA TRP A 635 -0.22 8.20 -15.13
C TRP A 635 0.62 9.15 -15.99
N ASN A 636 0.00 9.95 -16.86
CA ASN A 636 0.72 10.89 -17.71
C ASN A 636 1.51 11.92 -16.88
N GLN A 637 0.92 12.42 -15.80
CA GLN A 637 1.55 13.37 -14.89
C GLN A 637 2.71 12.72 -14.13
N ILE A 638 2.53 11.49 -13.65
CA ILE A 638 3.60 10.75 -12.97
C ILE A 638 4.77 10.46 -13.92
N ILE A 639 4.52 9.92 -15.11
CA ILE A 639 5.58 9.65 -16.10
C ILE A 639 6.29 10.96 -16.48
N SER A 640 5.54 12.04 -16.72
CA SER A 640 6.12 13.34 -17.07
C SER A 640 6.95 13.92 -15.93
N SER A 641 6.54 13.72 -14.67
CA SER A 641 7.28 14.18 -13.49
C SER A 641 8.63 13.48 -13.34
N LEU A 642 8.75 12.24 -13.82
CA LEU A 642 9.96 11.40 -13.79
C LEU A 642 10.97 11.71 -14.90
N SER A 643 10.66 12.59 -15.86
CA SER A 643 11.61 12.93 -16.92
C SER A 643 12.90 13.52 -16.34
N PRO A 644 14.09 13.01 -16.72
CA PRO A 644 15.36 13.55 -16.25
C PRO A 644 15.52 15.04 -16.60
N LYS A 645 14.84 15.52 -17.65
CA LYS A 645 14.81 16.93 -18.07
C LYS A 645 14.29 17.87 -16.99
N ASN A 646 13.41 17.41 -16.09
CA ASN A 646 12.88 18.22 -14.99
C ASN A 646 13.92 18.47 -13.89
N TYR A 647 15.00 17.69 -13.86
CA TYR A 647 16.04 17.75 -12.84
C TYR A 647 17.30 18.42 -13.37
N THR A 648 17.57 18.32 -14.67
CA THR A 648 18.75 18.94 -15.25
C THR A 648 18.60 20.46 -15.33
N SER A 649 19.57 21.19 -14.79
CA SER A 649 19.66 22.65 -14.87
C SER A 649 20.09 23.20 -16.25
N SER A 650 19.88 22.44 -17.34
CA SER A 650 20.47 22.71 -18.66
C SER A 650 19.68 23.63 -19.61
N ASP A 651 18.49 24.14 -19.21
CA ASP A 651 17.66 25.01 -20.07
C ASP A 651 17.51 26.47 -19.58
N LYS A 652 18.44 26.98 -18.77
CA LYS A 652 18.53 28.44 -18.50
C LYS A 652 19.17 29.26 -19.65
N ASN A 653 19.52 28.63 -20.77
CA ASN A 653 20.09 29.33 -21.95
C ASN A 653 19.09 29.69 -23.06
N HIS A 654 17.79 29.46 -22.87
CA HIS A 654 16.76 29.89 -23.83
C HIS A 654 16.01 31.19 -23.49
N GLN A 655 16.42 31.92 -22.44
CA GLN A 655 15.99 33.32 -22.22
C GLN A 655 16.84 34.38 -22.95
N ASN A 656 17.74 33.98 -23.85
CA ASN A 656 18.50 34.91 -24.73
C ASN A 656 18.00 34.91 -26.20
N LYS A 657 16.72 34.58 -26.44
CA LYS A 657 16.08 34.72 -27.76
C LYS A 657 14.98 35.78 -27.88
N ASP A 658 14.78 36.60 -26.84
CA ASP A 658 13.90 37.79 -26.88
C ASP A 658 14.67 39.13 -26.82
N GLN A 659 15.99 39.14 -27.06
CA GLN A 659 16.79 40.38 -27.25
C GLN A 659 17.05 40.74 -28.72
N LEU A 660 16.24 40.24 -29.64
CA LEU A 660 16.33 40.60 -31.06
C LEU A 660 14.97 40.93 -31.69
N ILE A 661 14.02 41.46 -30.90
CA ILE A 661 12.90 42.24 -31.45
C ILE A 661 12.68 43.45 -30.53
N ASP A 662 12.72 44.63 -31.15
CA ASP A 662 12.35 45.94 -30.61
C ASP A 662 13.30 46.68 -29.66
N LYS A 663 14.38 47.16 -30.29
CA LYS A 663 14.72 48.60 -30.18
C LYS A 663 13.47 49.44 -30.51
N LYS A 664 12.80 49.98 -29.50
CA LYS A 664 12.30 51.37 -29.47
C LYS A 664 11.55 51.66 -28.16
N SER A 665 11.90 52.80 -27.56
CA SER A 665 11.18 53.52 -26.48
C SER A 665 11.23 52.83 -25.10
N ASN A 666 11.53 53.44 -23.97
CA ASN A 666 11.88 54.80 -23.55
C ASN A 666 12.72 54.59 -22.27
N LEU A 667 13.89 55.20 -22.14
CA LEU A 667 14.06 56.41 -21.31
C LEU A 667 13.34 56.34 -19.96
N SER A 668 14.15 56.19 -18.91
CA SER A 668 14.29 57.13 -17.78
C SER A 668 14.19 56.50 -16.38
N GLN A 669 15.18 56.89 -15.54
CA GLN A 669 15.13 56.97 -14.07
C GLN A 669 15.16 55.63 -13.31
N ASN A 670 15.92 55.40 -12.24
CA ASN A 670 16.79 56.23 -11.42
C ASN A 670 17.68 55.28 -10.60
N ASN A 671 19.00 55.49 -10.61
CA ASN A 671 19.91 55.00 -9.58
C ASN A 671 20.22 56.17 -8.64
N LEU A 672 19.75 56.08 -7.40
CA LEU A 672 20.06 56.87 -6.20
C LEU A 672 19.50 55.97 -5.06
N TYR A 673 20.22 55.47 -4.06
CA TYR A 673 21.32 56.02 -3.29
C TYR A 673 22.00 54.85 -2.54
N ASN A 674 23.34 54.81 -2.56
CA ASN A 674 24.13 54.20 -1.49
C ASN A 674 24.04 55.10 -0.24
N ASN A 675 23.96 54.53 0.96
CA ASN A 675 24.89 54.86 2.05
C ASN A 675 24.55 54.21 3.41
N ASN A 676 25.65 53.75 4.04
CA ASN A 676 25.97 53.77 5.47
C ASN A 676 25.24 52.78 6.41
N LEU A 677 25.86 52.26 7.47
CA LEU A 677 27.24 52.03 7.95
C LEU A 677 27.04 51.42 9.35
N HIS A 678 28.03 50.66 9.85
CA HIS A 678 28.32 50.42 11.29
C HIS A 678 27.31 49.58 12.12
N ASN A 679 27.65 48.90 13.22
CA ASN A 679 28.89 48.42 13.85
C ASN A 679 28.46 47.47 15.01
N ASN A 680 29.46 46.80 15.61
CA ASN A 680 29.51 46.22 16.97
C ASN A 680 29.11 44.74 17.11
N ILE A 681 29.96 43.79 17.52
CA ILE A 681 31.03 43.66 18.54
C ILE A 681 30.63 42.56 19.56
N GLN A 682 31.51 41.55 19.62
CA GLN A 682 31.98 40.77 20.78
C GLN A 682 31.23 39.54 21.35
N SER A 683 32.09 38.52 21.45
CA SER A 683 32.30 37.56 22.57
C SER A 683 31.41 36.32 22.57
N ASN A 684 31.90 35.10 22.80
CA ASN A 684 33.22 34.62 23.22
C ASN A 684 33.30 33.10 23.00
N ASN A 685 34.47 32.61 22.56
CA ASN A 685 35.29 31.49 23.09
C ASN A 685 34.60 30.16 23.49
N ASN A 686 35.16 28.96 23.30
CA ASN A 686 36.43 28.40 22.83
C ASN A 686 36.11 26.88 22.73
N SER A 687 36.73 26.06 21.88
CA SER A 687 38.13 25.67 22.03
C SER A 687 38.61 24.81 20.84
N GLN A 688 39.73 25.29 20.27
CA GLN A 688 40.96 24.56 19.90
C GLN A 688 40.85 23.33 18.98
N GLY A 689 41.58 23.23 17.86
CA GLY A 689 42.61 24.09 17.29
C GLY A 689 43.62 23.24 16.49
N GLN A 690 44.08 23.78 15.35
CA GLN A 690 45.42 23.71 14.72
C GLN A 690 45.27 23.92 13.20
N ILE A 691 45.37 25.15 12.70
CA ILE A 691 46.57 25.95 12.35
C ILE A 691 47.15 25.64 10.95
N ASN A 692 46.80 26.57 10.04
CA ASN A 692 47.58 27.25 9.00
C ASN A 692 48.24 26.48 7.84
N HIS A 693 47.79 26.80 6.62
CA HIS A 693 48.53 27.77 5.80
C HIS A 693 47.62 28.46 4.76
N SER A 694 47.67 29.79 4.76
CA SER A 694 47.05 30.70 3.82
C SER A 694 47.78 30.73 2.48
N LYS A 695 47.04 30.64 1.37
CA LYS A 695 47.33 31.36 0.12
C LYS A 695 46.02 31.76 -0.54
N SER A 696 45.95 33.06 -0.84
CA SER A 696 44.94 33.76 -1.62
C SER A 696 44.48 33.01 -2.86
N ASN A 697 43.16 33.00 -3.13
CA ASN A 697 42.60 33.20 -4.47
C ASN A 697 41.08 33.46 -4.37
N ASN A 698 40.69 34.71 -4.60
CA ASN A 698 39.31 35.16 -4.82
C ASN A 698 38.78 34.64 -6.17
N SER A 699 38.54 33.33 -6.26
CA SER A 699 37.90 32.70 -7.43
C SER A 699 37.22 31.35 -7.11
N ILE A 700 36.89 31.09 -5.83
CA ILE A 700 36.41 29.77 -5.36
C ILE A 700 34.91 29.77 -5.01
N SER A 701 34.23 30.93 -4.94
CA SER A 701 32.79 30.96 -4.65
C SER A 701 31.91 30.40 -5.78
N ASN A 702 32.35 30.42 -7.04
CA ASN A 702 31.56 29.90 -8.17
C ASN A 702 31.81 28.41 -8.48
N ILE A 703 32.83 27.78 -7.88
CA ILE A 703 33.15 26.37 -8.11
C ILE A 703 32.39 25.48 -7.13
N ASN A 704 32.23 25.92 -5.87
CA ASN A 704 31.50 25.16 -4.85
C ASN A 704 29.98 25.13 -5.08
N ASP A 705 29.39 26.16 -5.70
CA ASP A 705 27.97 26.16 -6.05
C ASP A 705 27.69 25.21 -7.23
N HIS A 706 28.58 25.13 -8.22
CA HIS A 706 28.48 24.16 -9.32
C HIS A 706 28.72 22.72 -8.88
N GLU A 707 29.66 22.44 -7.97
CA GLU A 707 29.85 21.08 -7.42
C GLU A 707 28.67 20.61 -6.57
N ASN A 708 28.03 21.51 -5.80
CA ASN A 708 26.82 21.19 -5.04
C ASN A 708 25.58 21.01 -5.92
N GLU A 709 25.43 21.79 -6.99
CA GLU A 709 24.34 21.62 -7.98
C GLU A 709 24.49 20.31 -8.78
N VAL A 710 25.71 19.98 -9.24
CA VAL A 710 25.98 18.73 -9.98
C VAL A 710 25.73 17.50 -9.10
N ASN A 711 26.06 17.56 -7.81
CA ASN A 711 25.82 16.47 -6.86
C ASN A 711 24.32 16.32 -6.52
N ASN A 712 23.56 17.42 -6.52
CA ASN A 712 22.12 17.37 -6.31
C ASN A 712 21.37 16.84 -7.56
N ASP A 713 21.78 17.25 -8.76
CA ASP A 713 21.21 16.77 -10.02
C ASP A 713 21.43 15.25 -10.20
N GLN A 714 22.60 14.73 -9.81
CA GLN A 714 22.89 13.29 -9.81
C GLN A 714 21.94 12.52 -8.88
N VAL A 715 21.76 12.99 -7.63
CA VAL A 715 20.86 12.35 -6.66
C VAL A 715 19.40 12.37 -7.15
N LEU A 716 18.95 13.45 -7.78
CA LEU A 716 17.59 13.53 -8.33
C LEU A 716 17.39 12.56 -9.51
N ILE A 717 18.39 12.42 -10.38
CA ILE A 717 18.34 11.47 -11.50
C ILE A 717 18.30 10.03 -10.98
N GLU A 718 19.12 9.68 -9.99
CA GLU A 718 19.09 8.36 -9.35
C GLU A 718 17.71 8.06 -8.74
N LEU A 719 17.13 9.00 -8.00
CA LEU A 719 15.82 8.82 -7.36
C LEU A 719 14.67 8.70 -8.36
N GLY A 720 14.66 9.56 -9.38
CA GLY A 720 13.66 9.47 -10.46
C GLY A 720 13.78 8.15 -11.22
N PHE A 721 15.01 7.67 -11.45
CA PHE A 721 15.23 6.38 -12.10
C PHE A 721 14.79 5.20 -11.23
N GLN A 722 15.05 5.24 -9.91
CA GLN A 722 14.55 4.21 -8.99
C GLN A 722 13.01 4.13 -8.99
N ALA A 723 12.32 5.27 -9.06
CA ALA A 723 10.87 5.27 -9.21
C ALA A 723 10.42 4.65 -10.55
N LEU A 724 11.12 4.97 -11.65
CA LEU A 724 10.89 4.35 -12.96
C LEU A 724 11.11 2.84 -12.94
N GLN A 725 12.14 2.34 -12.25
CA GLN A 725 12.39 0.91 -12.11
C GLN A 725 11.22 0.17 -11.45
N VAL A 726 10.62 0.76 -10.41
CA VAL A 726 9.42 0.21 -9.78
C VAL A 726 8.26 0.14 -10.77
N ILE A 727 8.04 1.20 -11.58
CA ILE A 727 7.00 1.19 -12.64
C ILE A 727 7.25 0.03 -13.62
N CYS A 728 8.49 -0.11 -14.10
CA CYS A 728 8.86 -1.13 -15.08
C CYS A 728 8.66 -2.56 -14.55
N ASN A 729 8.96 -2.79 -13.27
CA ASN A 729 8.93 -4.11 -12.67
C ASN A 729 7.51 -4.53 -12.25
N ASP A 730 6.80 -3.62 -11.57
CA ASP A 730 5.63 -3.99 -10.78
C ASP A 730 4.30 -3.50 -11.36
N VAL A 731 4.34 -2.55 -12.30
CA VAL A 731 3.13 -1.84 -12.75
C VAL A 731 2.93 -1.82 -14.26
N MET A 732 3.99 -1.98 -15.06
CA MET A 732 3.90 -1.78 -16.51
C MET A 732 2.88 -2.69 -17.22
N PHE A 733 2.67 -3.91 -16.72
CA PHE A 733 1.78 -4.91 -17.32
C PHE A 733 0.27 -4.58 -17.21
N ILE A 734 -0.14 -3.68 -16.31
CA ILE A 734 -1.54 -3.25 -16.16
C ILE A 734 -1.88 -1.96 -16.94
N LEU A 735 -0.88 -1.31 -17.54
CA LEU A 735 -1.05 -0.03 -18.24
C LEU A 735 -1.47 -0.22 -19.70
N ASN A 736 -2.12 0.80 -20.27
CA ASN A 736 -2.47 0.80 -21.69
C ASN A 736 -1.25 1.04 -22.58
N GLU A 737 -1.38 0.75 -23.87
CA GLU A 737 -0.27 0.82 -24.84
C GLU A 737 0.34 2.23 -24.93
N THR A 738 -0.47 3.28 -24.91
CA THR A 738 0.02 4.68 -24.99
C THR A 738 0.93 5.02 -23.81
N LEU A 739 0.56 4.59 -22.59
CA LEU A 739 1.36 4.80 -21.39
C LEU A 739 2.62 3.94 -21.40
N GLN A 740 2.53 2.69 -21.86
CA GLN A 740 3.70 1.82 -22.03
C GLN A 740 4.72 2.42 -23.00
N GLN A 741 4.27 3.00 -24.12
CA GLN A 741 5.15 3.71 -25.07
C GLN A 741 5.80 4.96 -24.44
N SER A 742 5.08 5.67 -23.58
CA SER A 742 5.61 6.82 -22.85
C SER A 742 6.70 6.41 -21.84
N ILE A 743 6.50 5.28 -21.15
CA ILE A 743 7.51 4.68 -20.25
C ILE A 743 8.73 4.20 -21.04
N ILE A 744 8.55 3.54 -22.19
CA ILE A 744 9.66 3.15 -23.09
C ILE A 744 10.48 4.39 -23.46
N SER A 745 9.80 5.47 -23.87
CA SER A 745 10.46 6.73 -24.22
C SER A 745 11.26 7.28 -23.04
N LEU A 746 10.68 7.26 -21.84
CA LEU A 746 11.33 7.71 -20.61
C LEU A 746 12.56 6.86 -20.24
N ILE A 747 12.53 5.54 -20.42
CA ILE A 747 13.69 4.67 -20.23
C ILE A 747 14.83 5.09 -21.16
N PHE A 748 14.52 5.38 -22.43
CA PHE A 748 15.53 5.87 -23.38
C PHE A 748 15.99 7.32 -23.08
N GLU A 749 15.16 8.17 -22.49
CA GLU A 749 15.62 9.46 -21.95
C GLU A 749 16.66 9.27 -20.83
N TYR A 750 16.46 8.28 -19.94
CA TYR A 750 17.42 7.91 -18.91
C TYR A 750 18.67 7.19 -19.44
N ALA A 751 18.56 6.46 -20.55
CA ALA A 751 19.71 5.89 -21.25
C ALA A 751 20.54 6.99 -21.96
N GLY A 752 19.89 8.06 -22.41
CA GLY A 752 20.49 9.17 -23.14
C GLY A 752 20.99 10.35 -22.29
N GLN A 753 20.58 10.50 -21.03
CA GLN A 753 21.08 11.57 -20.16
C GLN A 753 22.59 11.44 -19.90
N THR A 754 23.29 12.54 -19.61
CA THR A 754 24.77 12.59 -19.54
C THR A 754 25.34 12.83 -18.14
N ILE A 755 24.50 12.92 -17.10
CA ILE A 755 24.89 13.26 -15.74
C ILE A 755 25.37 12.03 -14.96
N ASP A 756 24.67 10.89 -15.08
CA ASP A 756 25.06 9.64 -14.41
C ASP A 756 25.14 8.46 -15.38
N GLN A 757 26.36 8.00 -15.68
CA GLN A 757 26.59 6.88 -16.60
C GLN A 757 26.08 5.53 -16.06
N ASN A 758 26.08 5.30 -14.74
CA ASN A 758 25.59 4.06 -14.15
C ASN A 758 24.06 3.95 -14.29
N VAL A 759 23.36 5.08 -14.13
CA VAL A 759 21.91 5.15 -14.40
C VAL A 759 21.62 4.87 -15.88
N CYS A 760 22.44 5.39 -16.81
CA CYS A 760 22.28 5.11 -18.24
C CYS A 760 22.36 3.61 -18.54
N LEU A 761 23.40 2.95 -18.04
CA LEU A 761 23.61 1.50 -18.23
C LEU A 761 22.50 0.69 -17.54
N SER A 762 22.03 1.15 -16.38
CA SER A 762 20.91 0.50 -15.68
C SER A 762 19.58 0.68 -16.41
N ALA A 763 19.37 1.79 -17.12
CA ALA A 763 18.18 2.02 -17.93
C ALA A 763 18.07 1.00 -19.09
N PHE A 764 19.20 0.65 -19.73
CA PHE A 764 19.22 -0.45 -20.69
C PHE A 764 18.80 -1.78 -20.06
N ASN A 765 19.21 -2.06 -18.81
CA ASN A 765 18.78 -3.28 -18.12
C ASN A 765 17.27 -3.28 -17.84
N SER A 766 16.68 -2.12 -17.53
CA SER A 766 15.23 -2.00 -17.32
C SER A 766 14.41 -2.29 -18.57
N LEU A 767 14.97 -2.14 -19.78
CA LEU A 767 14.28 -2.53 -21.02
C LEU A 767 13.89 -4.02 -20.99
N TRP A 768 14.69 -4.91 -20.40
CA TRP A 768 14.38 -6.34 -20.35
C TRP A 768 13.08 -6.67 -19.61
N ASN A 769 12.64 -5.81 -18.70
CA ASN A 769 11.35 -5.96 -18.03
C ASN A 769 10.18 -5.47 -18.89
N VAL A 770 10.48 -4.61 -19.88
CA VAL A 770 9.50 -4.02 -20.80
C VAL A 770 9.30 -4.84 -22.06
N ILE A 771 10.37 -5.46 -22.59
CA ILE A 771 10.33 -6.21 -23.85
C ILE A 771 9.23 -7.27 -23.92
N PRO A 772 8.96 -8.08 -22.87
CA PRO A 772 7.86 -9.06 -22.90
C PRO A 772 6.47 -8.45 -23.10
N LEU A 773 6.31 -7.14 -22.89
CA LEU A 773 5.05 -6.41 -23.04
C LEU A 773 4.87 -5.79 -24.44
N ALA A 774 5.92 -5.75 -25.28
CA ALA A 774 5.83 -5.23 -26.63
C ALA A 774 5.06 -6.20 -27.55
N LYS A 775 3.79 -5.88 -27.84
CA LYS A 775 2.88 -6.74 -28.64
C LYS A 775 2.53 -6.16 -30.01
N THR A 776 2.81 -4.89 -30.25
CA THR A 776 2.40 -4.17 -31.46
C THR A 776 3.61 -3.69 -32.25
N SER A 777 3.46 -3.61 -33.58
CA SER A 777 4.53 -3.12 -34.46
C SER A 777 4.97 -1.70 -34.13
N SER A 778 4.06 -0.85 -33.63
CA SER A 778 4.34 0.50 -33.13
C SER A 778 5.34 0.50 -31.97
N MET A 779 5.12 -0.35 -30.95
CA MET A 779 6.01 -0.45 -29.79
C MET A 779 7.41 -0.95 -30.18
N TRP A 780 7.47 -1.99 -31.01
CA TRP A 780 8.75 -2.51 -31.49
C TRP A 780 9.53 -1.48 -32.32
N LYS A 781 8.87 -0.82 -33.27
CA LYS A 781 9.49 0.26 -34.06
C LYS A 781 9.96 1.41 -33.17
N LEU A 782 9.20 1.78 -32.13
CA LEU A 782 9.60 2.79 -31.15
C LEU A 782 10.89 2.39 -30.43
N ILE A 783 10.95 1.18 -29.83
CA ILE A 783 12.13 0.68 -29.12
C ILE A 783 13.37 0.71 -30.02
N PHE A 784 13.26 0.20 -31.23
CA PHE A 784 14.39 0.18 -32.17
C PHE A 784 14.78 1.58 -32.63
N SER A 785 13.82 2.46 -32.91
CA SER A 785 14.09 3.85 -33.31
C SER A 785 14.76 4.69 -32.23
N LEU A 786 14.51 4.42 -30.95
CA LEU A 786 15.14 5.10 -29.83
C LEU A 786 16.49 4.50 -29.46
N CYS A 787 16.69 3.20 -29.70
CA CYS A 787 17.95 2.53 -29.42
C CYS A 787 19.04 2.81 -30.47
N VAL A 788 18.68 2.90 -31.76
CA VAL A 788 19.63 3.15 -32.86
C VAL A 788 20.48 4.41 -32.66
N PRO A 789 19.92 5.59 -32.28
CA PRO A 789 20.72 6.78 -32.02
C PRO A 789 21.77 6.60 -30.91
N LEU A 790 21.47 5.78 -29.89
CA LEU A 790 22.39 5.51 -28.77
C LEU A 790 23.57 4.60 -29.16
N ILE A 791 23.52 3.94 -30.32
CA ILE A 791 24.67 3.21 -30.88
C ILE A 791 25.80 4.19 -31.23
N ASP A 792 25.50 5.43 -31.63
CA ASP A 792 26.50 6.51 -31.83
C ASP A 792 26.60 7.43 -30.61
N ASP A 793 26.26 6.97 -29.41
CA ASP A 793 26.58 7.72 -28.18
C ASP A 793 28.11 7.91 -28.07
N ASP A 794 28.55 9.08 -27.60
CA ASP A 794 29.98 9.40 -27.49
C ASP A 794 30.68 8.65 -26.35
N ARG A 795 29.91 8.11 -25.40
CA ARG A 795 30.41 7.29 -24.30
C ARG A 795 30.51 5.84 -24.77
N ASN A 796 31.74 5.32 -24.84
CA ASN A 796 32.04 3.99 -25.38
C ASN A 796 31.24 2.86 -24.71
N ASP A 797 31.06 2.88 -23.37
CA ASP A 797 30.33 1.83 -22.66
C ASP A 797 28.82 1.87 -22.94
N VAL A 798 28.25 3.07 -23.07
CA VAL A 798 26.82 3.27 -23.40
C VAL A 798 26.57 2.83 -24.83
N SER A 799 27.44 3.21 -25.76
CA SER A 799 27.41 2.78 -27.16
C SER A 799 27.52 1.25 -27.30
N LEU A 800 28.49 0.61 -26.63
CA LEU A 800 28.63 -0.85 -26.62
C LEU A 800 27.42 -1.56 -26.00
N CYS A 801 26.84 -0.99 -24.93
CA CYS A 801 25.64 -1.51 -24.27
C CYS A 801 24.42 -1.40 -25.20
N ALA A 802 24.27 -0.28 -25.92
CA ALA A 802 23.20 -0.07 -26.89
C ALA A 802 23.26 -1.12 -28.02
N VAL A 803 24.46 -1.39 -28.57
CA VAL A 803 24.65 -2.42 -29.60
C VAL A 803 24.24 -3.80 -29.10
N LYS A 804 24.77 -4.22 -27.94
CA LYS A 804 24.43 -5.53 -27.36
C LYS A 804 22.94 -5.66 -27.09
N THR A 805 22.33 -4.61 -26.53
CA THR A 805 20.91 -4.59 -26.18
C THR A 805 20.05 -4.63 -27.44
N PHE A 806 20.35 -3.81 -28.45
CA PHE A 806 19.64 -3.78 -29.73
C PHE A 806 19.57 -5.17 -30.39
N PHE A 807 20.72 -5.80 -30.61
CA PHE A 807 20.75 -7.11 -31.28
C PHE A 807 20.23 -8.24 -30.40
N SER A 808 20.50 -8.22 -29.09
CA SER A 808 19.98 -9.24 -28.17
C SER A 808 18.46 -9.20 -28.07
N ILE A 809 17.84 -8.02 -28.11
CA ILE A 809 16.38 -7.87 -28.14
C ILE A 809 15.81 -8.53 -29.39
N ILE A 810 16.41 -8.27 -30.56
CA ILE A 810 15.97 -8.84 -31.84
C ILE A 810 16.07 -10.37 -31.80
N THR A 811 17.23 -10.92 -31.45
CA THR A 811 17.47 -12.37 -31.51
C THR A 811 16.68 -13.15 -30.45
N SER A 812 16.54 -12.61 -29.24
CA SER A 812 15.86 -13.31 -28.14
C SER A 812 14.33 -13.29 -28.28
N ASN A 813 13.77 -12.38 -29.10
CA ASN A 813 12.32 -12.18 -29.22
C ASN A 813 11.82 -12.32 -30.67
N ALA A 814 12.58 -12.95 -31.55
CA ALA A 814 12.26 -13.04 -32.97
C ALA A 814 10.86 -13.57 -33.26
N SER A 815 10.37 -14.54 -32.48
CA SER A 815 9.01 -15.10 -32.62
C SER A 815 7.88 -14.13 -32.23
N ALA A 816 8.19 -13.08 -31.45
CA ALA A 816 7.24 -12.06 -30.99
C ALA A 816 7.26 -10.79 -31.87
N ILE A 817 8.26 -10.65 -32.76
CA ILE A 817 8.42 -9.50 -33.64
C ILE A 817 7.55 -9.68 -34.90
N PRO A 818 6.63 -8.74 -35.21
CA PRO A 818 5.83 -8.78 -36.44
C PRO A 818 6.67 -8.62 -37.74
N SER A 819 6.18 -9.15 -38.86
CA SER A 819 6.90 -9.12 -40.16
C SER A 819 7.21 -7.70 -40.66
N ASP A 820 6.31 -6.74 -40.47
CA ASP A 820 6.51 -5.33 -40.86
C ASP A 820 7.59 -4.61 -40.02
N VAL A 821 7.95 -5.18 -38.87
CA VAL A 821 9.07 -4.71 -38.05
C VAL A 821 10.38 -5.28 -38.57
N PHE A 822 10.42 -6.51 -39.06
CA PHE A 822 11.60 -7.06 -39.74
C PHE A 822 11.96 -6.27 -41.01
N GLU A 823 10.95 -5.81 -41.76
CA GLU A 823 11.15 -4.87 -42.87
C GLU A 823 11.79 -3.55 -42.38
N PHE A 824 11.27 -2.97 -41.28
CA PHE A 824 11.84 -1.76 -40.69
C PHE A 824 13.28 -1.96 -40.20
N LEU A 825 13.59 -3.11 -39.59
CA LEU A 825 14.94 -3.46 -39.15
C LEU A 825 15.91 -3.55 -40.33
N ALA A 826 15.56 -4.31 -41.36
CA ALA A 826 16.40 -4.54 -42.53
C ALA A 826 16.61 -3.27 -43.35
N ASN A 827 15.53 -2.55 -43.67
CA ASN A 827 15.57 -1.45 -44.63
C ASN A 827 15.91 -0.11 -43.96
N THR A 828 15.58 0.08 -42.69
CA THR A 828 15.79 1.35 -41.97
C THR A 828 16.90 1.23 -40.92
N CYS A 829 16.74 0.40 -39.89
CA CYS A 829 17.67 0.41 -38.75
C CYS A 829 19.08 -0.06 -39.12
N PHE A 830 19.22 -1.20 -39.80
CA PHE A 830 20.54 -1.71 -40.21
C PHE A 830 21.25 -0.76 -41.18
N ASN A 831 20.51 -0.16 -42.12
CA ASN A 831 21.06 0.85 -43.01
C ASN A 831 21.52 2.10 -42.25
N GLN A 832 20.73 2.61 -41.29
CA GLN A 832 21.13 3.73 -40.44
C GLN A 832 22.40 3.41 -39.67
N ILE A 833 22.51 2.23 -39.07
CA ILE A 833 23.72 1.78 -38.35
C ILE A 833 24.93 1.76 -39.29
N ILE A 834 24.80 1.20 -40.50
CA ILE A 834 25.89 1.20 -41.49
C ILE A 834 26.27 2.63 -41.92
N ASP A 835 25.28 3.50 -42.16
CA ASP A 835 25.50 4.88 -42.61
C ASP A 835 26.14 5.76 -41.53
N MET A 836 25.93 5.45 -40.25
CA MET A 836 26.61 6.08 -39.11
C MET A 836 28.13 5.85 -39.18
N PHE A 837 28.59 4.72 -39.71
CA PHE A 837 30.01 4.39 -39.85
C PHE A 837 30.69 5.08 -41.04
N ILE A 838 29.93 5.42 -42.08
CA ILE A 838 30.45 6.06 -43.30
C ILE A 838 30.83 7.54 -43.05
N ASN A 839 30.18 8.21 -42.10
CA ASN A 839 30.20 9.67 -41.99
C ASN A 839 31.14 10.26 -40.91
N LYS A 840 31.90 9.47 -40.13
CA LYS A 840 32.77 10.00 -39.04
C LYS A 840 34.13 9.30 -38.93
N LYS A 841 35.20 10.10 -38.77
CA LYS A 841 36.47 9.67 -38.13
C LYS A 841 36.23 9.52 -36.63
N SER A 842 35.53 8.47 -36.20
CA SER A 842 35.21 8.26 -34.79
C SER A 842 36.27 7.38 -34.11
N ASN A 843 36.60 7.65 -32.86
CA ASN A 843 37.43 6.79 -32.00
C ASN A 843 36.69 5.51 -31.53
N LYS A 844 35.60 5.11 -32.21
CA LYS A 844 34.63 4.09 -31.76
C LYS A 844 34.81 2.74 -32.48
N ASP A 845 36.05 2.37 -32.83
CA ASP A 845 36.34 1.13 -33.56
C ASP A 845 35.76 -0.13 -32.91
N SER A 846 35.73 -0.19 -31.57
CA SER A 846 35.17 -1.31 -30.81
C SER A 846 33.65 -1.46 -31.01
N THR A 847 32.91 -0.35 -31.03
CA THR A 847 31.47 -0.35 -31.34
C THR A 847 31.22 -0.75 -32.78
N HIS A 848 31.98 -0.20 -33.73
CA HIS A 848 31.82 -0.52 -35.16
C HIS A 848 32.09 -2.01 -35.41
N GLN A 849 33.17 -2.54 -34.84
CA GLN A 849 33.49 -3.97 -34.91
C GLN A 849 32.33 -4.83 -34.38
N LEU A 850 31.83 -4.51 -33.19
CA LEU A 850 30.75 -5.27 -32.56
C LEU A 850 29.45 -5.18 -33.38
N CYS A 851 29.13 -4.02 -33.95
CA CYS A 851 27.97 -3.86 -34.82
C CYS A 851 28.05 -4.76 -36.05
N PHE A 852 29.19 -4.79 -36.75
CA PHE A 852 29.34 -5.67 -37.91
C PHE A 852 29.18 -7.15 -37.54
N GLN A 853 29.77 -7.57 -36.43
CA GLN A 853 29.65 -8.94 -35.93
C GLN A 853 28.20 -9.30 -35.59
N GLU A 854 27.57 -8.52 -34.71
CA GLU A 854 26.21 -8.80 -34.24
C GLU A 854 25.18 -8.70 -35.37
N MET A 855 25.38 -7.79 -36.31
CA MET A 855 24.52 -7.65 -37.46
C MET A 855 24.66 -8.83 -38.44
N ALA A 856 25.86 -9.41 -38.62
CA ALA A 856 26.05 -10.66 -39.37
C ALA A 856 25.39 -11.84 -38.66
N HIS A 857 25.63 -11.97 -37.34
CA HIS A 857 25.07 -13.03 -36.52
C HIS A 857 23.53 -12.98 -36.50
N CYS A 858 22.94 -11.79 -36.31
CA CYS A 858 21.51 -11.56 -36.33
C CYS A 858 20.91 -11.89 -37.71
N SER A 859 21.53 -11.39 -38.78
CA SER A 859 21.12 -11.64 -40.17
C SER A 859 21.14 -13.13 -40.54
N ARG A 860 22.13 -13.87 -40.04
CA ARG A 860 22.23 -15.33 -40.21
C ARG A 860 21.16 -16.05 -39.40
N SER A 861 21.03 -15.71 -38.13
CA SER A 861 20.15 -16.41 -37.18
C SER A 861 18.68 -16.27 -37.56
N LEU A 862 18.28 -15.10 -38.06
CA LEU A 862 16.91 -14.77 -38.46
C LEU A 862 16.75 -14.71 -39.98
N TRP A 863 17.45 -15.59 -40.68
CA TRP A 863 17.45 -15.60 -42.13
C TRP A 863 16.04 -15.75 -42.71
N ASN A 864 15.21 -16.61 -42.14
CA ASN A 864 13.88 -16.88 -42.70
C ASN A 864 12.99 -15.63 -42.63
N GLU A 865 13.11 -14.86 -41.57
CA GLU A 865 12.34 -13.64 -41.30
C GLU A 865 12.84 -12.45 -42.11
N LEU A 866 14.16 -12.36 -42.35
CA LEU A 866 14.78 -11.24 -43.07
C LEU A 866 14.89 -11.47 -44.59
N SER A 867 14.99 -12.72 -45.05
CA SER A 867 15.17 -13.04 -46.48
C SER A 867 13.90 -12.85 -47.33
N GLU A 868 12.74 -12.71 -46.69
CA GLU A 868 11.48 -12.35 -47.37
C GLU A 868 11.49 -10.91 -47.93
N GLN A 869 12.47 -10.09 -47.52
CA GLN A 869 12.62 -8.70 -47.97
C GLN A 869 13.44 -8.62 -49.26
N GLU A 870 12.88 -8.00 -50.32
CA GLU A 870 13.46 -7.99 -51.68
C GLU A 870 14.91 -7.47 -51.74
N GLU A 871 15.25 -6.49 -50.91
CA GLU A 871 16.57 -5.82 -50.93
C GLU A 871 17.58 -6.41 -49.92
N PHE A 872 17.14 -7.26 -48.98
CA PHE A 872 18.01 -7.73 -47.90
C PHE A 872 19.15 -8.62 -48.39
N SER A 873 18.86 -9.59 -49.26
CA SER A 873 19.90 -10.51 -49.76
C SER A 873 20.83 -9.86 -50.79
N ASN A 874 20.32 -8.92 -51.60
CA ASN A 874 21.01 -8.40 -52.79
C ASN A 874 21.59 -6.99 -52.62
N VAL A 875 21.14 -6.21 -51.63
CA VAL A 875 21.62 -4.83 -51.39
C VAL A 875 22.34 -4.75 -50.04
N PHE A 876 21.70 -5.24 -48.98
CA PHE A 876 22.24 -5.11 -47.63
C PHE A 876 23.54 -5.90 -47.43
N TRP A 877 23.59 -7.18 -47.80
CA TRP A 877 24.81 -8.00 -47.63
C TRP A 877 26.02 -7.47 -48.42
N PRO A 878 25.90 -7.12 -49.72
CA PRO A 878 27.01 -6.49 -50.44
C PRO A 878 27.50 -5.18 -49.79
N LYS A 879 26.56 -4.31 -49.37
CA LYS A 879 26.89 -3.05 -48.67
C LYS A 879 27.63 -3.34 -47.36
N MET A 880 27.15 -4.31 -46.59
CA MET A 880 27.75 -4.70 -45.31
C MET A 880 29.17 -5.26 -45.46
N VAL A 881 29.39 -6.17 -46.43
CA VAL A 881 30.69 -6.78 -46.72
C VAL A 881 31.72 -5.72 -47.16
N ASP A 882 31.33 -4.79 -48.03
CA ASP A 882 32.21 -3.71 -48.47
C ASP A 882 32.56 -2.74 -47.33
N GLN A 883 31.59 -2.36 -46.51
CA GLN A 883 31.84 -1.48 -45.37
C GLN A 883 32.67 -2.16 -44.27
N HIS A 884 32.53 -3.47 -44.08
CA HIS A 884 33.40 -4.22 -43.18
C HIS A 884 34.85 -4.24 -43.67
N LEU A 885 35.09 -4.46 -44.97
CA LEU A 885 36.43 -4.37 -45.54
C LEU A 885 37.01 -2.95 -45.35
N ASN A 886 36.24 -1.90 -45.63
CA ASN A 886 36.66 -0.52 -45.42
C ASN A 886 37.02 -0.25 -43.95
N PHE A 887 36.24 -0.78 -43.01
CA PHE A 887 36.54 -0.72 -41.59
C PHE A 887 37.88 -1.42 -41.28
N MET A 888 38.08 -2.65 -41.75
CA MET A 888 39.29 -3.45 -41.52
C MET A 888 40.56 -2.81 -42.11
N LEU A 889 40.45 -2.09 -43.23
CA LEU A 889 41.60 -1.42 -43.86
C LEU A 889 41.99 -0.12 -43.14
N ASN A 890 41.03 0.55 -42.51
CA ASN A 890 41.22 1.88 -41.89
C ASN A 890 41.32 1.84 -40.36
N CYS A 891 40.90 0.75 -39.70
CA CYS A 891 40.92 0.65 -38.24
C CYS A 891 42.37 0.62 -37.72
N GLU A 892 42.66 1.49 -36.74
CA GLU A 892 43.99 1.59 -36.12
C GLU A 892 44.10 0.74 -34.85
N LYS A 893 42.96 0.42 -34.20
CA LYS A 893 42.92 -0.39 -32.97
C LYS A 893 43.08 -1.88 -33.25
N ARG A 894 44.23 -2.42 -32.88
CA ARG A 894 44.61 -3.82 -33.06
C ARG A 894 43.63 -4.84 -32.46
N GLU A 895 43.08 -4.57 -31.28
CA GLU A 895 42.11 -5.48 -30.64
C GLU A 895 40.79 -5.53 -31.41
N ALA A 896 40.29 -4.38 -31.89
CA ALA A 896 39.10 -4.31 -32.74
C ALA A 896 39.33 -5.03 -34.08
N LEU A 897 40.51 -4.87 -34.69
CA LEU A 897 40.85 -5.63 -35.91
C LEU A 897 40.86 -7.15 -35.70
N ILE A 898 41.37 -7.65 -34.56
CA ILE A 898 41.36 -9.08 -34.24
C ILE A 898 39.93 -9.60 -34.09
N LEU A 899 39.08 -8.88 -33.36
CA LEU A 899 37.68 -9.28 -33.14
C LEU A 899 36.84 -9.17 -34.41
N ALA A 900 37.18 -8.24 -35.32
CA ALA A 900 36.44 -8.06 -36.57
C ALA A 900 36.54 -9.24 -37.54
N PHE A 901 37.47 -10.19 -37.33
CA PHE A 901 37.43 -11.48 -38.03
C PHE A 901 36.18 -12.32 -37.72
N GLN A 902 35.52 -12.08 -36.57
CA GLN A 902 34.27 -12.77 -36.21
C GLN A 902 33.13 -12.46 -37.18
N PHE A 903 33.14 -11.30 -37.85
CA PHE A 903 32.20 -11.01 -38.94
C PHE A 903 32.31 -12.05 -40.06
N TYR A 904 33.52 -12.43 -40.46
CA TYR A 904 33.74 -13.46 -41.46
C TYR A 904 33.28 -14.82 -40.95
N GLU A 905 33.60 -15.17 -39.69
CA GLU A 905 33.12 -16.41 -39.06
C GLU A 905 31.59 -16.52 -39.15
N GLU A 906 30.86 -15.47 -38.80
CA GLU A 906 29.40 -15.42 -38.87
C GLU A 906 28.88 -15.48 -40.31
N THR A 907 29.49 -14.71 -41.22
CA THR A 907 29.04 -14.64 -42.61
C THR A 907 29.18 -15.98 -43.32
N PHE A 908 30.31 -16.66 -43.14
CA PHE A 908 30.56 -17.96 -43.75
C PHE A 908 29.73 -19.10 -43.19
N GLN A 909 29.20 -18.95 -41.96
CA GLN A 909 28.22 -19.88 -41.40
C GLN A 909 26.81 -19.67 -41.96
N CYS A 910 26.57 -18.62 -42.77
CA CYS A 910 25.30 -18.41 -43.44
C CYS A 910 25.26 -19.15 -44.80
N PHE A 911 24.91 -20.44 -44.76
CA PHE A 911 24.92 -21.30 -45.96
C PHE A 911 23.95 -20.85 -47.06
N LYS A 912 22.91 -20.09 -46.69
CA LYS A 912 21.85 -19.59 -47.58
C LYS A 912 22.25 -18.35 -48.38
N LEU A 913 23.42 -17.76 -48.13
CA LEU A 913 23.95 -16.66 -48.94
C LEU A 913 24.05 -17.06 -50.41
N SER A 914 23.76 -16.10 -51.29
CA SER A 914 23.94 -16.27 -52.73
C SER A 914 25.42 -16.47 -53.06
N ASN A 915 25.69 -17.20 -54.16
CA ASN A 915 27.06 -17.41 -54.60
C ASN A 915 27.78 -16.09 -54.88
N SER A 916 27.10 -15.06 -55.41
CA SER A 916 27.72 -13.75 -55.65
C SER A 916 28.25 -13.10 -54.36
N VAL A 917 27.46 -13.12 -53.28
CA VAL A 917 27.90 -12.59 -51.98
C VAL A 917 29.04 -13.44 -51.41
N LYS A 918 28.96 -14.78 -51.48
CA LYS A 918 30.05 -15.67 -51.03
C LYS A 918 31.37 -15.38 -51.74
N HIS A 919 31.33 -15.15 -53.06
CA HIS A 919 32.50 -14.74 -53.84
C HIS A 919 33.03 -13.39 -53.35
N GLN A 920 32.16 -12.41 -53.13
CA GLN A 920 32.56 -11.11 -52.60
C GLN A 920 33.24 -11.23 -51.23
N VAL A 921 32.75 -12.09 -50.33
CA VAL A 921 33.39 -12.34 -49.02
C VAL A 921 34.79 -12.94 -49.18
N PHE A 922 34.98 -13.90 -50.09
CA PHE A 922 36.32 -14.40 -50.40
C PHE A 922 37.21 -13.32 -51.02
N ASP A 923 36.68 -12.47 -51.89
CA ASP A 923 37.44 -11.37 -52.49
C ASP A 923 37.87 -10.33 -51.46
N THR A 924 37.02 -10.03 -50.45
CA THR A 924 37.41 -9.15 -49.34
C THR A 924 38.44 -9.80 -48.43
N LEU A 925 38.34 -11.11 -48.17
CA LEU A 925 39.38 -11.86 -47.44
C LEU A 925 40.71 -11.88 -48.19
N ASP A 926 40.73 -12.09 -49.50
CA ASP A 926 41.95 -12.09 -50.31
C ASP A 926 42.62 -10.71 -50.32
N LYS A 927 41.83 -9.65 -50.44
CA LYS A 927 42.30 -8.26 -50.33
C LYS A 927 42.88 -8.01 -48.95
N LEU A 928 42.19 -8.46 -47.89
CA LEU A 928 42.66 -8.32 -46.51
C LEU A 928 43.96 -9.10 -46.27
N ALA A 929 44.05 -10.34 -46.74
CA ALA A 929 45.26 -11.15 -46.62
C ALA A 929 46.45 -10.48 -47.32
N THR A 930 46.25 -9.99 -48.55
CA THR A 930 47.28 -9.26 -49.31
C THR A 930 47.72 -7.99 -48.58
N PHE A 931 46.76 -7.21 -48.07
CA PHE A 931 47.03 -6.00 -47.31
C PHE A 931 47.82 -6.30 -46.03
N LEU A 932 47.40 -7.30 -45.24
CA LEU A 932 48.08 -7.65 -44.00
C LEU A 932 49.48 -8.24 -44.24
N ILE A 933 49.67 -9.09 -45.25
CA ILE A 933 51.00 -9.61 -45.63
C ILE A 933 51.95 -8.44 -45.96
N SER A 934 51.46 -7.39 -46.64
CA SER A 934 52.28 -6.23 -47.00
C SER A 934 52.59 -5.28 -45.83
N LYS A 935 51.77 -5.27 -44.77
CA LYS A 935 51.78 -4.24 -43.72
C LYS A 935 52.21 -4.75 -42.34
N GLU A 936 51.98 -6.03 -42.04
CA GLU A 936 52.19 -6.61 -40.72
C GLU A 936 53.36 -7.61 -40.68
N PRO A 937 54.14 -7.65 -39.59
CA PRO A 937 55.19 -8.66 -39.42
C PRO A 937 54.60 -10.04 -39.16
N ALA A 938 55.30 -11.12 -39.55
CA ALA A 938 54.84 -12.52 -39.40
C ALA A 938 54.42 -12.94 -37.98
N LYS A 939 54.95 -12.28 -36.94
CA LYS A 939 54.57 -12.51 -35.53
C LYS A 939 53.27 -11.81 -35.13
N SER A 940 52.60 -11.13 -36.06
CA SER A 940 51.39 -10.37 -35.79
C SER A 940 50.27 -11.29 -35.32
N SER A 941 49.67 -10.95 -34.18
CA SER A 941 48.43 -11.57 -33.68
C SER A 941 47.28 -11.58 -34.70
N LEU A 942 47.29 -10.71 -35.73
CA LEU A 942 46.30 -10.70 -36.81
C LEU A 942 46.40 -11.95 -37.68
N PHE A 943 47.61 -12.45 -37.95
CA PHE A 943 47.75 -13.75 -38.62
C PHE A 943 47.24 -14.88 -37.74
N GLY A 944 47.45 -14.80 -36.43
CA GLY A 944 46.88 -15.74 -35.45
C GLY A 944 45.34 -15.73 -35.41
N ALA A 945 44.72 -14.58 -35.70
CA ALA A 945 43.27 -14.42 -35.87
C ALA A 945 42.79 -15.00 -37.21
N PHE A 946 43.53 -14.77 -38.31
CA PHE A 946 43.28 -15.40 -39.61
C PHE A 946 43.28 -16.94 -39.52
N GLY A 947 44.26 -17.51 -38.82
CA GLY A 947 44.31 -18.95 -38.59
C GLY A 947 43.15 -19.45 -37.73
N ARG A 948 42.69 -18.65 -36.76
CA ARG A 948 41.49 -18.97 -35.97
C ARG A 948 40.24 -18.94 -36.85
N LEU A 949 40.08 -17.93 -37.70
CA LEU A 949 38.97 -17.83 -38.64
C LEU A 949 38.86 -19.12 -39.48
N ILE A 950 39.98 -19.56 -40.08
CA ILE A 950 40.03 -20.80 -40.87
C ILE A 950 39.66 -22.00 -40.03
N LEU A 951 40.27 -22.15 -38.84
CA LEU A 951 40.01 -23.25 -37.91
C LEU A 951 38.56 -23.32 -37.43
N MET A 952 37.89 -22.19 -37.26
CA MET A 952 36.50 -22.16 -36.78
C MET A 952 35.50 -22.28 -37.93
N THR A 953 35.84 -21.80 -39.12
CA THR A 953 34.88 -21.64 -40.22
C THR A 953 34.89 -22.81 -41.18
N LEU A 954 36.07 -23.22 -41.65
CA LEU A 954 36.21 -24.30 -42.63
C LEU A 954 35.51 -25.61 -42.18
N PRO A 955 35.62 -26.06 -40.91
CA PRO A 955 34.95 -27.28 -40.46
C PRO A 955 33.43 -27.19 -40.54
N THR A 956 32.85 -26.01 -40.23
CA THR A 956 31.40 -25.80 -40.27
C THR A 956 30.83 -25.90 -41.68
N GLN A 957 31.67 -25.74 -42.71
CA GLN A 957 31.27 -25.79 -44.11
C GLN A 957 31.33 -27.20 -44.71
N LYS A 958 31.77 -28.22 -43.97
CA LYS A 958 32.01 -29.58 -44.48
C LYS A 958 30.87 -30.12 -45.36
N ASP A 959 29.62 -29.97 -44.94
CA ASP A 959 28.47 -30.52 -45.67
C ASP A 959 27.98 -29.62 -46.83
N ASN A 960 28.51 -28.41 -46.96
CA ASN A 960 28.08 -27.37 -47.90
C ASN A 960 29.20 -26.82 -48.80
N ILE A 961 30.39 -27.43 -48.75
CA ILE A 961 31.57 -26.96 -49.50
C ILE A 961 31.60 -27.53 -50.91
N SER A 962 31.62 -26.65 -51.91
CA SER A 962 31.83 -27.04 -53.31
C SER A 962 33.33 -27.17 -53.61
N ASP A 963 33.67 -27.88 -54.68
CA ASP A 963 35.05 -27.99 -55.17
C ASP A 963 35.68 -26.61 -55.42
N GLU A 964 34.90 -25.66 -55.92
CA GLU A 964 35.32 -24.27 -56.15
C GLU A 964 35.66 -23.55 -54.83
N PHE A 965 34.80 -23.63 -53.81
CA PHE A 965 35.06 -22.97 -52.53
C PHE A 965 36.18 -23.65 -51.74
N LEU A 966 36.31 -24.99 -51.84
CA LEU A 966 37.45 -25.71 -51.28
C LEU A 966 38.76 -25.27 -51.93
N ALA A 967 38.79 -25.10 -53.25
CA ALA A 967 39.94 -24.56 -53.96
C ALA A 967 40.31 -23.14 -53.48
N ARG A 968 39.31 -22.27 -53.25
CA ARG A 968 39.54 -20.90 -52.72
C ARG A 968 40.11 -20.94 -51.31
N TRP A 969 39.61 -21.81 -50.43
CA TRP A 969 40.17 -22.00 -49.08
C TRP A 969 41.60 -22.52 -49.13
N ILE A 970 41.90 -23.54 -49.94
CA ILE A 970 43.25 -24.07 -50.12
C ILE A 970 44.18 -22.98 -50.65
N SER A 971 43.73 -22.19 -51.63
CA SER A 971 44.50 -21.07 -52.18
C SER A 971 44.81 -20.01 -51.11
N LEU A 972 43.84 -19.64 -50.27
CA LEU A 972 44.04 -18.69 -49.19
C LEU A 972 45.00 -19.23 -48.12
N ILE A 973 44.86 -20.51 -47.75
CA ILE A 973 45.74 -21.21 -46.80
C ILE A 973 47.17 -21.25 -47.32
N ASN A 974 47.36 -21.68 -48.57
CA ASN A 974 48.69 -21.72 -49.19
C ASN A 974 49.32 -20.34 -49.26
N LYS A 975 48.52 -19.31 -49.62
CA LYS A 975 48.99 -17.91 -49.61
C LYS A 975 49.47 -17.48 -48.23
N LEU A 976 48.70 -17.75 -47.18
CA LEU A 976 49.06 -17.40 -45.80
C LEU A 976 50.23 -18.22 -45.26
N ILE A 977 50.43 -19.46 -45.71
CA ILE A 977 51.56 -20.29 -45.23
C ILE A 977 52.85 -19.97 -45.98
N LEU A 978 52.77 -19.74 -47.30
CA LEU A 978 53.95 -19.60 -48.18
C LEU A 978 54.43 -18.15 -48.33
N GLU A 979 53.53 -17.16 -48.36
CA GLU A 979 53.90 -15.76 -48.61
C GLU A 979 54.24 -14.97 -47.33
N ILE A 980 53.88 -15.49 -46.13
CA ILE A 980 54.30 -14.86 -44.88
C ILE A 980 55.78 -15.20 -44.62
N ASP A 981 56.65 -14.19 -44.59
CA ASP A 981 58.08 -14.38 -44.29
C ASP A 981 58.30 -14.71 -42.81
N CYS A 982 58.41 -16.00 -42.51
CA CYS A 982 58.50 -16.50 -41.14
C CYS A 982 59.92 -16.90 -40.70
N GLY A 983 60.92 -16.81 -41.58
CA GLY A 983 62.27 -17.33 -41.32
C GLY A 983 62.24 -18.80 -40.86
N SER A 984 62.79 -19.09 -39.68
CA SER A 984 62.80 -20.44 -39.07
C SER A 984 61.62 -20.73 -38.11
N PHE A 985 60.74 -19.75 -37.90
CA PHE A 985 59.56 -19.88 -37.05
C PHE A 985 58.36 -20.32 -37.89
N LEU A 986 57.43 -21.09 -37.31
CA LEU A 986 56.17 -21.41 -37.97
C LEU A 986 55.04 -20.71 -37.21
N PRO A 987 54.27 -19.82 -37.86
CA PRO A 987 53.25 -19.05 -37.17
C PRO A 987 52.10 -19.98 -36.72
N PRO A 988 51.39 -19.64 -35.63
CA PRO A 988 50.20 -20.39 -35.22
C PRO A 988 49.14 -20.53 -36.32
N THR A 989 49.12 -19.59 -37.28
CA THR A 989 48.27 -19.62 -38.46
C THR A 989 48.45 -20.89 -39.27
N THR A 990 49.68 -21.36 -39.45
CA THR A 990 49.98 -22.58 -40.19
C THR A 990 49.39 -23.80 -39.50
N HIS A 991 49.68 -23.99 -38.21
CA HIS A 991 49.12 -25.10 -37.43
C HIS A 991 47.59 -25.10 -37.47
N LYS A 992 46.97 -23.96 -37.11
CA LYS A 992 45.50 -23.85 -37.10
C LYS A 992 44.86 -24.11 -38.46
N SER A 993 45.49 -23.67 -39.56
CA SER A 993 44.94 -23.87 -40.91
C SER A 993 45.03 -25.34 -41.33
N LEU A 994 46.13 -26.01 -41.01
CA LEU A 994 46.31 -27.43 -41.31
C LEU A 994 45.43 -28.31 -40.41
N ASP A 995 45.32 -27.98 -39.12
CA ASP A 995 44.38 -28.62 -38.19
C ASP A 995 42.95 -28.53 -38.73
N ALA A 996 42.53 -27.35 -39.23
CA ALA A 996 41.21 -27.14 -39.81
C ALA A 996 40.94 -28.07 -40.99
N ILE A 997 41.93 -28.22 -41.89
CA ILE A 997 41.84 -29.09 -43.06
C ILE A 997 41.61 -30.55 -42.64
N LEU A 998 42.19 -31.01 -41.54
CA LEU A 998 41.98 -32.39 -41.07
C LEU A 998 40.55 -32.63 -40.56
N THR A 999 39.88 -31.60 -40.06
CA THR A 999 38.52 -31.73 -39.50
C THR A 999 37.41 -31.87 -40.55
N ILE A 1000 37.66 -31.45 -41.80
CA ILE A 1000 36.65 -31.57 -42.87
C ILE A 1000 36.54 -33.00 -43.43
N PHE A 1001 37.45 -33.91 -43.09
CA PHE A 1001 37.34 -35.31 -43.47
C PHE A 1001 36.26 -36.06 -42.66
N PRO A 1002 35.63 -37.12 -43.19
CA PRO A 1002 35.78 -37.66 -44.55
C PRO A 1002 35.22 -36.74 -45.64
N LEU A 1003 35.90 -36.71 -46.80
CA LEU A 1003 35.55 -35.95 -48.00
C LEU A 1003 35.27 -36.88 -49.19
N PRO A 1004 34.51 -36.43 -50.21
CA PRO A 1004 34.44 -37.08 -51.52
C PRO A 1004 35.84 -37.22 -52.15
N GLN A 1005 36.03 -38.22 -53.01
CA GLN A 1005 37.34 -38.53 -53.60
C GLN A 1005 38.06 -37.32 -54.21
N ASN A 1006 37.38 -36.52 -55.04
CA ASN A 1006 37.98 -35.34 -55.68
C ASN A 1006 38.50 -34.31 -54.64
N GLN A 1007 37.68 -34.02 -53.63
CA GLN A 1007 38.03 -33.08 -52.57
C GLN A 1007 39.13 -33.60 -51.65
N ALA A 1008 39.12 -34.91 -51.35
CA ALA A 1008 40.17 -35.58 -50.60
C ALA A 1008 41.51 -35.52 -51.35
N GLU A 1009 41.50 -35.75 -52.67
CA GLU A 1009 42.68 -35.63 -53.53
C GLU A 1009 43.20 -34.19 -53.59
N MET A 1010 42.32 -33.18 -53.74
CA MET A 1010 42.71 -31.76 -53.73
C MET A 1010 43.42 -31.36 -52.43
N VAL A 1011 42.85 -31.76 -51.29
CA VAL A 1011 43.43 -31.48 -49.98
C VAL A 1011 44.74 -32.23 -49.78
N TYR A 1012 44.77 -33.51 -50.16
CA TYR A 1012 45.98 -34.33 -50.04
C TYR A 1012 47.12 -33.77 -50.88
N LYS A 1013 46.85 -33.35 -52.13
CA LYS A 1013 47.86 -32.72 -52.99
C LYS A 1013 48.38 -31.44 -52.35
N ALA A 1014 47.51 -30.59 -51.83
CA ALA A 1014 47.93 -29.36 -51.15
C ALA A 1014 48.86 -29.66 -49.95
N LEU A 1015 48.58 -30.70 -49.16
CA LEU A 1015 49.46 -31.10 -48.05
C LEU A 1015 50.81 -31.65 -48.55
N VAL A 1016 50.81 -32.47 -49.61
CA VAL A 1016 52.05 -32.96 -50.24
C VAL A 1016 52.89 -31.79 -50.77
N ASP A 1017 52.28 -30.83 -51.46
CA ASP A 1017 52.95 -29.64 -51.99
C ASP A 1017 53.57 -28.81 -50.85
N LEU A 1018 52.88 -28.68 -49.71
CA LEU A 1018 53.41 -28.02 -48.53
C LEU A 1018 54.58 -28.79 -47.88
N SER A 1019 54.58 -30.12 -47.95
CA SER A 1019 55.68 -30.97 -47.46
C SER A 1019 56.95 -30.86 -48.32
N VAL A 1020 56.79 -30.75 -49.63
CA VAL A 1020 57.90 -30.75 -50.63
C VAL A 1020 58.48 -29.33 -50.87
N ASN A 1021 57.91 -28.32 -50.21
CA ASN A 1021 58.21 -26.89 -50.41
C ASN A 1021 59.69 -26.53 -50.65
N GLU A 1022 59.96 -25.90 -51.80
CA GLU A 1022 61.29 -25.48 -52.28
C GLU A 1022 62.01 -24.48 -51.34
N ASN A 1023 61.25 -23.76 -50.49
CA ASN A 1023 61.78 -22.74 -49.57
C ASN A 1023 62.46 -23.30 -48.30
N LYS A 1024 62.56 -24.64 -48.15
CA LYS A 1024 63.35 -25.35 -47.11
C LYS A 1024 63.03 -24.99 -45.65
N ASN A 1025 61.78 -24.63 -45.32
CA ASN A 1025 61.38 -24.58 -43.90
C ASN A 1025 61.14 -26.01 -43.40
N ILE A 1026 62.18 -26.62 -42.82
CA ILE A 1026 62.17 -28.00 -42.30
C ILE A 1026 60.98 -28.22 -41.34
N ARG A 1027 60.64 -27.21 -40.54
CA ARG A 1027 59.53 -27.30 -39.58
C ARG A 1027 58.16 -27.32 -40.26
N LEU A 1028 57.98 -26.60 -41.37
CA LEU A 1028 56.76 -26.70 -42.16
C LEU A 1028 56.62 -28.10 -42.77
N THR A 1029 57.72 -28.64 -43.32
CA THR A 1029 57.78 -29.99 -43.87
C THR A 1029 57.39 -31.03 -42.82
N GLU A 1030 57.99 -30.99 -41.62
CA GLU A 1030 57.66 -31.88 -40.50
C GLU A 1030 56.19 -31.80 -40.11
N VAL A 1031 55.66 -30.58 -39.97
CA VAL A 1031 54.26 -30.35 -39.56
C VAL A 1031 53.30 -30.84 -40.63
N ALA A 1032 53.52 -30.51 -41.90
CA ALA A 1032 52.69 -31.00 -43.00
C ALA A 1032 52.69 -32.53 -43.06
N LEU A 1033 53.86 -33.18 -42.99
CA LEU A 1033 53.96 -34.65 -42.97
C LEU A 1033 53.24 -35.27 -41.77
N SER A 1034 53.32 -34.64 -40.59
CA SER A 1034 52.56 -35.08 -39.40
C SER A 1034 51.05 -35.01 -39.61
N HIS A 1035 50.53 -33.99 -40.32
CA HIS A 1035 49.11 -33.89 -40.62
C HIS A 1035 48.68 -34.92 -41.67
N ILE A 1036 49.54 -35.19 -42.67
CA ILE A 1036 49.28 -36.26 -43.64
C ILE A 1036 49.22 -37.61 -42.91
N LEU A 1037 50.11 -37.89 -41.97
CA LEU A 1037 50.05 -39.10 -41.13
C LEU A 1037 48.74 -39.23 -40.36
N GLU A 1038 48.30 -38.14 -39.72
CA GLU A 1038 47.07 -38.13 -38.92
C GLU A 1038 45.81 -38.45 -39.76
N LEU A 1039 45.80 -38.10 -41.06
CA LEU A 1039 44.70 -38.47 -41.97
C LEU A 1039 44.45 -39.98 -42.03
N PHE A 1040 45.50 -40.80 -41.86
CA PHE A 1040 45.43 -42.25 -42.01
C PHE A 1040 45.26 -43.01 -40.69
N ASP A 1041 45.52 -42.36 -39.55
CA ASP A 1041 45.40 -42.94 -38.19
C ASP A 1041 43.95 -42.97 -37.67
N THR A 1042 43.03 -42.23 -38.30
CA THR A 1042 41.74 -41.87 -37.67
C THR A 1042 40.47 -42.31 -38.44
N GLU A 1043 40.56 -43.29 -39.36
CA GLU A 1043 39.47 -43.70 -40.29
C GLU A 1043 38.87 -42.52 -41.11
N LYS A 1044 39.52 -41.34 -41.11
CA LYS A 1044 39.09 -40.12 -41.80
C LYS A 1044 39.10 -40.26 -43.32
N VAL A 1045 39.92 -41.17 -43.86
CA VAL A 1045 40.04 -41.44 -45.29
C VAL A 1045 39.52 -42.84 -45.59
N ASN A 1046 38.64 -42.96 -46.59
CA ASN A 1046 38.12 -44.24 -47.05
C ASN A 1046 39.27 -45.11 -47.61
N SER A 1047 39.32 -46.39 -47.22
CA SER A 1047 40.35 -47.35 -47.67
C SER A 1047 40.46 -47.45 -49.19
N SER A 1048 39.35 -47.27 -49.92
CA SER A 1048 39.33 -47.25 -51.38
C SER A 1048 40.14 -46.11 -52.03
N TYR A 1049 40.44 -45.04 -51.27
CA TYR A 1049 41.23 -43.90 -51.77
C TYR A 1049 42.73 -44.12 -51.60
N PHE A 1050 43.15 -45.08 -50.77
CA PHE A 1050 44.56 -45.28 -50.41
C PHE A 1050 45.46 -45.53 -51.62
N PRO A 1051 45.05 -46.33 -52.63
CA PRO A 1051 45.81 -46.48 -53.87
C PRO A 1051 46.07 -45.16 -54.60
N TYR A 1052 45.11 -44.24 -54.60
CA TYR A 1052 45.22 -42.94 -55.28
C TYR A 1052 46.16 -42.00 -54.49
N LEU A 1053 45.97 -41.93 -53.17
CA LEU A 1053 46.81 -41.09 -52.31
C LEU A 1053 48.27 -41.56 -52.31
N PHE A 1054 48.52 -42.88 -52.29
CA PHE A 1054 49.88 -43.44 -52.38
C PHE A 1054 50.59 -43.04 -53.67
N VAL A 1055 49.90 -43.09 -54.81
CA VAL A 1055 50.47 -42.66 -56.09
C VAL A 1055 50.76 -41.16 -56.07
N MET A 1056 49.92 -40.34 -55.43
CA MET A 1056 50.16 -38.90 -55.26
C MET A 1056 51.32 -38.58 -54.31
N SER A 1057 51.78 -39.54 -53.50
CA SER A 1057 52.93 -39.40 -52.61
C SER A 1057 54.29 -39.57 -53.29
N GLU A 1058 54.37 -39.72 -54.62
CA GLU A 1058 55.62 -39.99 -55.33
C GLU A 1058 56.73 -38.98 -54.99
N GLU A 1059 56.38 -37.70 -54.86
CA GLU A 1059 57.32 -36.62 -54.47
C GLU A 1059 57.90 -36.80 -53.05
N LEU A 1060 57.24 -37.60 -52.18
CA LEU A 1060 57.69 -37.88 -50.82
C LEU A 1060 58.69 -39.05 -50.75
N PHE A 1061 58.82 -39.87 -51.80
CA PHE A 1061 59.57 -41.14 -51.73
C PHE A 1061 61.05 -40.97 -51.42
N SER A 1062 61.64 -39.84 -51.82
CA SER A 1062 63.05 -39.51 -51.52
C SER A 1062 63.27 -38.84 -50.16
N MET A 1063 62.20 -38.50 -49.42
CA MET A 1063 62.29 -37.77 -48.16
C MET A 1063 62.45 -38.72 -46.98
N LYS A 1064 63.48 -38.51 -46.16
CA LYS A 1064 63.70 -39.31 -44.95
C LYS A 1064 62.62 -39.04 -43.90
N GLU A 1065 62.18 -37.81 -43.81
CA GLU A 1065 61.13 -37.35 -42.89
C GLU A 1065 59.77 -37.99 -43.19
N ALA A 1066 59.53 -38.44 -44.43
CA ALA A 1066 58.31 -39.12 -44.85
C ALA A 1066 58.33 -40.64 -44.60
N GLU A 1067 59.42 -41.21 -44.08
CA GLU A 1067 59.54 -42.65 -43.81
C GLU A 1067 58.37 -43.24 -42.99
N PRO A 1068 57.81 -42.57 -41.95
CA PRO A 1068 56.66 -43.11 -41.21
C PRO A 1068 55.41 -43.27 -42.08
N ILE A 1069 55.13 -42.32 -42.99
CA ILE A 1069 53.93 -42.40 -43.83
C ILE A 1069 54.11 -43.41 -44.96
N LEU A 1070 55.32 -43.50 -45.51
CA LEU A 1070 55.67 -44.49 -46.51
C LEU A 1070 55.58 -45.91 -45.94
N ASN A 1071 55.99 -46.11 -44.67
CA ASN A 1071 55.78 -47.38 -43.97
C ASN A 1071 54.30 -47.71 -43.82
N LEU A 1072 53.47 -46.73 -43.44
CA LEU A 1072 52.03 -46.93 -43.28
C LEU A 1072 51.36 -47.40 -44.58
N PHE A 1073 51.72 -46.80 -45.73
CA PHE A 1073 51.18 -47.23 -47.03
C PHE A 1073 51.59 -48.65 -47.42
N VAL A 1074 52.80 -49.08 -47.06
CA VAL A 1074 53.34 -50.39 -47.44
C VAL A 1074 52.87 -51.50 -46.50
N GLU A 1075 52.68 -51.20 -45.22
CA GLU A 1075 52.25 -52.18 -44.20
C GLU A 1075 50.73 -52.38 -44.16
N LYS A 1076 49.94 -51.35 -44.50
CA LYS A 1076 48.48 -51.43 -44.50
C LYS A 1076 47.97 -52.10 -45.78
N GLU A 1077 47.06 -53.07 -45.66
CA GLU A 1077 46.52 -53.76 -46.83
C GLU A 1077 45.64 -52.80 -47.65
N MET A 1078 46.08 -52.51 -48.89
CA MET A 1078 45.36 -51.65 -49.82
C MET A 1078 44.39 -52.44 -50.69
N GLU A 1079 43.12 -52.04 -50.73
CA GLU A 1079 42.13 -52.56 -51.69
C GLU A 1079 42.38 -51.96 -53.07
N ILE A 1080 43.25 -52.60 -53.86
CA ILE A 1080 43.66 -52.09 -55.17
C ILE A 1080 42.69 -52.61 -56.23
N THR A 1081 42.02 -51.72 -56.94
CA THR A 1081 41.18 -52.01 -58.11
C THR A 1081 42.02 -52.26 -59.36
N ASP A 1082 41.50 -53.02 -60.34
CA ASP A 1082 42.28 -53.43 -61.54
C ASP A 1082 42.83 -52.26 -62.36
N ASN A 1083 42.16 -51.11 -62.38
CA ASN A 1083 42.65 -49.90 -63.06
C ASN A 1083 43.81 -49.18 -62.34
N MET A 1084 44.05 -49.49 -61.06
CA MET A 1084 45.09 -48.88 -60.22
C MET A 1084 46.28 -49.82 -59.96
N VAL A 1085 46.12 -51.13 -60.22
CA VAL A 1085 47.18 -52.16 -60.04
C VAL A 1085 48.50 -51.70 -60.63
N GLU A 1086 48.48 -51.25 -61.89
CA GLU A 1086 49.69 -50.82 -62.57
C GLU A 1086 50.31 -49.58 -61.91
N LYS A 1087 49.52 -48.54 -61.63
CA LYS A 1087 50.05 -47.29 -61.04
C LYS A 1087 50.65 -47.54 -59.66
N VAL A 1088 49.96 -48.30 -58.81
CA VAL A 1088 50.46 -48.66 -57.48
C VAL A 1088 51.72 -49.52 -57.59
N ALA A 1089 51.78 -50.46 -58.54
CA ALA A 1089 52.95 -51.29 -58.76
C ALA A 1089 54.18 -50.46 -59.14
N HIS A 1090 54.04 -49.53 -60.09
CA HIS A 1090 55.14 -48.63 -60.47
C HIS A 1090 55.57 -47.75 -59.28
N SER A 1091 54.63 -47.19 -58.51
CA SER A 1091 54.94 -46.40 -57.32
C SER A 1091 55.64 -47.24 -56.22
N LEU A 1092 55.27 -48.51 -56.00
CA LEU A 1092 55.97 -49.42 -55.07
C LEU A 1092 57.38 -49.75 -55.56
N ILE A 1093 57.57 -49.97 -56.86
CA ILE A 1093 58.89 -50.18 -57.48
C ILE A 1093 59.76 -48.93 -57.31
N GLN A 1094 59.22 -47.74 -57.59
CA GLN A 1094 59.94 -46.47 -57.42
C GLN A 1094 60.30 -46.22 -55.95
N LEU A 1095 59.37 -46.44 -55.01
CA LEU A 1095 59.64 -46.30 -53.58
C LEU A 1095 60.76 -47.23 -53.13
N GLY A 1096 60.74 -48.50 -53.56
CA GLY A 1096 61.80 -49.45 -53.25
C GLY A 1096 63.16 -49.10 -53.88
N LYS A 1097 63.19 -48.37 -55.01
CA LYS A 1097 64.41 -47.86 -55.65
C LYS A 1097 64.97 -46.61 -54.94
N LEU A 1098 64.09 -45.72 -54.49
CA LEU A 1098 64.46 -44.43 -53.88
C LEU A 1098 64.75 -44.52 -52.37
N ASN A 1099 64.23 -45.55 -51.70
CA ASN A 1099 64.39 -45.75 -50.27
C ASN A 1099 64.85 -47.19 -49.95
N GLU A 1100 66.15 -47.35 -49.71
CA GLU A 1100 66.79 -48.66 -49.44
C GLU A 1100 66.18 -49.40 -48.24
N ASN A 1101 65.74 -48.69 -47.20
CA ASN A 1101 65.10 -49.29 -46.02
C ASN A 1101 63.74 -49.93 -46.36
N MET A 1102 63.10 -49.49 -47.45
CA MET A 1102 61.76 -49.89 -47.85
C MET A 1102 61.75 -50.96 -48.95
N THR A 1103 62.90 -51.28 -49.56
CA THR A 1103 63.00 -52.20 -50.70
C THR A 1103 62.40 -53.57 -50.42
N LEU A 1104 62.69 -54.16 -49.24
CA LEU A 1104 62.14 -55.47 -48.86
C LEU A 1104 60.62 -55.42 -48.61
N LYS A 1105 60.15 -54.39 -47.88
CA LYS A 1105 58.73 -54.25 -47.53
C LYS A 1105 57.87 -53.99 -48.77
N THR A 1106 58.30 -53.05 -49.62
CA THR A 1106 57.62 -52.73 -50.89
C THR A 1106 57.60 -53.91 -51.83
N GLY A 1107 58.69 -54.68 -51.90
CA GLY A 1107 58.74 -55.86 -52.74
C GLY A 1107 57.88 -57.02 -52.25
N LEU A 1108 57.73 -57.21 -50.92
CA LEU A 1108 56.78 -58.16 -50.35
C LEU A 1108 55.32 -57.74 -50.54
N ALA A 1109 55.02 -56.43 -50.47
CA ALA A 1109 53.69 -55.90 -50.76
C ALA A 1109 53.33 -56.09 -52.24
N LEU A 1110 54.27 -55.78 -53.13
CA LEU A 1110 54.09 -55.96 -54.58
C LEU A 1110 54.00 -57.43 -54.99
N SER A 1111 54.68 -58.35 -54.29
CA SER A 1111 54.57 -59.78 -54.56
C SER A 1111 53.14 -60.30 -54.41
N LYS A 1112 52.33 -59.73 -53.49
CA LYS A 1112 50.91 -60.09 -53.34
C LYS A 1112 50.06 -59.71 -54.57
N LEU A 1113 50.51 -58.73 -55.36
CA LEU A 1113 49.82 -58.27 -56.57
C LEU A 1113 50.33 -58.96 -57.84
N PHE A 1114 51.35 -59.81 -57.72
CA PHE A 1114 52.15 -60.31 -58.84
C PHE A 1114 51.32 -60.91 -59.98
N LEU A 1115 50.28 -61.69 -59.68
CA LEU A 1115 49.43 -62.29 -60.72
C LEU A 1115 48.54 -61.28 -61.46
N ARG A 1116 48.24 -60.14 -60.84
CA ARG A 1116 47.39 -59.07 -61.39
C ARG A 1116 48.16 -58.08 -62.26
N LEU A 1117 49.50 -58.10 -62.20
CA LEU A 1117 50.37 -57.24 -62.99
C LEU A 1117 50.38 -57.66 -64.47
N LYS A 1118 50.58 -56.68 -65.36
CA LYS A 1118 50.98 -56.91 -66.74
C LYS A 1118 52.38 -57.49 -66.82
N ASP A 1119 52.65 -58.15 -67.94
CA ASP A 1119 53.90 -58.87 -68.15
C ASP A 1119 55.13 -57.94 -68.12
N GLU A 1120 55.03 -56.71 -68.64
CA GLU A 1120 56.13 -55.75 -68.55
C GLU A 1120 56.46 -55.37 -67.10
N THR A 1121 55.43 -55.14 -66.28
CA THR A 1121 55.57 -54.72 -64.88
C THR A 1121 56.00 -55.88 -63.97
N LYS A 1122 55.65 -57.13 -64.31
CA LYS A 1122 56.22 -58.32 -63.65
C LYS A 1122 57.73 -58.41 -63.85
N ILE A 1123 58.21 -58.16 -65.07
CA ILE A 1123 59.65 -58.14 -65.36
C ILE A 1123 60.31 -56.98 -64.61
N GLU A 1124 59.74 -55.77 -64.69
CA GLU A 1124 60.30 -54.61 -63.99
C GLU A 1124 60.38 -54.84 -62.46
N PHE A 1125 59.35 -55.45 -61.86
CA PHE A 1125 59.36 -55.81 -60.45
C PHE A 1125 60.49 -56.80 -60.11
N ILE A 1126 60.65 -57.85 -60.91
CA ILE A 1126 61.68 -58.87 -60.70
C ILE A 1126 63.08 -58.25 -60.84
N ASP A 1127 63.28 -57.39 -61.83
CA ASP A 1127 64.55 -56.68 -62.05
C ASP A 1127 64.84 -55.68 -60.93
N ALA A 1128 63.83 -54.93 -60.47
CA ALA A 1128 63.97 -54.02 -59.33
C ALA A 1128 64.33 -54.75 -58.02
N GLN A 1129 63.98 -56.03 -57.91
CA GLN A 1129 64.27 -56.90 -56.76
C GLN A 1129 65.40 -57.90 -57.03
N ALA A 1130 66.24 -57.66 -58.04
CA ALA A 1130 67.32 -58.58 -58.44
C ALA A 1130 68.31 -58.90 -57.31
N ASN A 1131 68.42 -58.05 -56.29
CA ASN A 1131 69.32 -58.22 -55.14
C ASN A 1131 68.63 -58.83 -53.90
N SER A 1132 67.30 -59.04 -53.91
CA SER A 1132 66.55 -59.55 -52.76
C SER A 1132 66.21 -61.03 -52.91
N PHE A 1133 67.05 -61.91 -52.36
CA PHE A 1133 66.80 -63.35 -52.39
C PHE A 1133 65.41 -63.72 -51.83
N ILE A 1134 65.01 -63.10 -50.72
CA ILE A 1134 63.74 -63.40 -50.03
C ILE A 1134 62.54 -63.17 -50.96
N ILE A 1135 62.53 -62.08 -51.73
CA ILE A 1135 61.42 -61.77 -52.64
C ILE A 1135 61.44 -62.71 -53.84
N GLN A 1136 62.62 -62.94 -54.43
CA GLN A 1136 62.78 -63.87 -55.57
C GLN A 1136 62.34 -65.29 -55.21
N GLN A 1137 62.74 -65.76 -54.02
CA GLN A 1137 62.35 -67.03 -53.44
C GLN A 1137 60.83 -67.10 -53.26
N LYS A 1138 60.22 -66.08 -52.66
CA LYS A 1138 58.77 -66.02 -52.41
C LYS A 1138 57.96 -66.02 -53.71
N VAL A 1139 58.34 -65.19 -54.69
CA VAL A 1139 57.62 -65.13 -55.98
C VAL A 1139 57.70 -66.47 -56.68
N TRP A 1140 58.86 -67.13 -56.65
CA TRP A 1140 59.01 -68.44 -57.26
C TRP A 1140 58.21 -69.51 -56.51
N SER A 1141 58.35 -69.61 -55.19
CA SER A 1141 57.67 -70.65 -54.40
C SER A 1141 56.15 -70.51 -54.44
N GLU A 1142 55.61 -69.28 -54.45
CA GLU A 1142 54.17 -69.02 -54.49
C GLU A 1142 53.57 -69.11 -55.90
N TYR A 1143 54.19 -68.48 -56.90
CA TYR A 1143 53.53 -68.27 -58.20
C TYR A 1143 54.15 -69.05 -59.38
N LEU A 1144 55.41 -69.49 -59.26
CA LEU A 1144 56.14 -70.13 -60.36
C LEU A 1144 56.44 -71.62 -60.13
N HIS A 1145 56.25 -72.11 -58.90
CA HIS A 1145 56.42 -73.52 -58.55
C HIS A 1145 55.21 -74.33 -59.01
N PRO A 1146 55.36 -75.35 -59.88
CA PRO A 1146 54.24 -76.10 -60.46
C PRO A 1146 53.30 -76.75 -59.44
N ASP A 1147 53.84 -77.19 -58.31
CA ASP A 1147 53.06 -77.88 -57.26
C ASP A 1147 52.34 -76.92 -56.29
N ASN A 1148 52.45 -75.60 -56.46
CA ASN A 1148 51.76 -74.62 -55.61
C ASN A 1148 50.32 -74.36 -56.12
N GLU A 1149 49.36 -74.17 -55.21
CA GLU A 1149 47.98 -73.83 -55.56
C GLU A 1149 47.85 -72.51 -56.34
N ASN A 1150 48.76 -71.55 -56.10
CA ASN A 1150 48.80 -70.25 -56.77
C ASN A 1150 49.65 -70.23 -58.05
N PHE A 1151 50.06 -71.41 -58.55
CA PHE A 1151 50.88 -71.52 -59.75
C PHE A 1151 50.20 -70.90 -60.98
N HIS A 1152 50.93 -70.02 -61.67
CA HIS A 1152 50.46 -69.40 -62.91
C HIS A 1152 51.44 -69.64 -64.06
N GLU A 1153 51.05 -70.55 -64.97
CA GLU A 1153 51.93 -71.05 -66.04
C GLU A 1153 52.51 -69.94 -66.93
N LYS A 1154 51.72 -68.92 -67.31
CA LYS A 1154 52.22 -67.81 -68.13
C LYS A 1154 53.27 -66.98 -67.39
N SER A 1155 53.06 -66.71 -66.09
CA SER A 1155 54.05 -65.99 -65.27
C SER A 1155 55.31 -66.83 -65.08
N ALA A 1156 55.18 -68.15 -64.92
CA ALA A 1156 56.33 -69.06 -64.85
C ALA A 1156 57.17 -69.02 -66.14
N ILE A 1157 56.53 -69.06 -67.31
CA ILE A 1157 57.23 -68.95 -68.61
C ILE A 1157 57.98 -67.63 -68.72
N LEU A 1158 57.34 -66.53 -68.31
CA LEU A 1158 57.89 -65.19 -68.41
C LEU A 1158 59.06 -64.96 -67.44
N CYS A 1159 58.90 -65.37 -66.18
CA CYS A 1159 59.69 -64.88 -65.07
C CYS A 1159 60.72 -65.89 -64.55
N THR A 1160 60.45 -67.21 -64.58
CA THR A 1160 61.29 -68.21 -63.88
C THR A 1160 62.74 -68.18 -64.35
N LYS A 1161 62.99 -67.97 -65.65
CA LYS A 1161 64.35 -67.85 -66.18
C LYS A 1161 65.09 -66.60 -65.67
N ILE A 1162 64.38 -65.48 -65.53
CA ILE A 1162 64.93 -64.22 -65.02
C ILE A 1162 65.23 -64.36 -63.53
N ILE A 1163 64.30 -64.89 -62.74
CA ILE A 1163 64.49 -65.15 -61.31
C ILE A 1163 65.65 -66.13 -61.08
N ALA A 1164 65.72 -67.23 -61.85
CA ALA A 1164 66.82 -68.17 -61.79
C ALA A 1164 68.16 -67.48 -62.03
N LYS A 1165 68.23 -66.60 -63.04
CA LYS A 1165 69.42 -65.81 -63.33
C LYS A 1165 69.81 -64.93 -62.13
N HIS A 1166 68.88 -64.18 -61.55
CA HIS A 1166 69.16 -63.33 -60.38
C HIS A 1166 69.61 -64.14 -59.16
N ILE A 1167 68.92 -65.22 -58.82
CA ILE A 1167 69.34 -66.10 -57.72
C ILE A 1167 70.72 -66.69 -58.00
N GLY A 1168 70.99 -67.09 -59.24
CA GLY A 1168 72.31 -67.56 -59.68
C GLY A 1168 73.41 -66.52 -59.48
N GLU A 1169 73.21 -65.29 -59.97
CA GLU A 1169 74.14 -64.18 -59.79
C GLU A 1169 74.39 -63.89 -58.30
N GLN A 1170 73.34 -63.98 -57.48
CA GLN A 1170 73.40 -63.83 -56.03
C GLN A 1170 74.23 -64.92 -55.32
N LEU A 1171 74.33 -66.15 -55.85
CA LEU A 1171 75.15 -67.22 -55.24
C LEU A 1171 76.63 -66.84 -55.18
N ASN A 1172 77.11 -66.09 -56.18
CA ASN A 1172 78.50 -65.63 -56.26
C ASN A 1172 78.81 -64.47 -55.29
N VAL A 1173 77.77 -63.86 -54.71
CA VAL A 1173 77.86 -62.67 -53.84
C VAL A 1173 77.49 -62.99 -52.38
N CYS A 1174 77.13 -64.25 -52.08
CA CYS A 1174 76.87 -64.69 -50.70
C CYS A 1174 78.08 -64.43 -49.81
N THR A 1175 77.86 -63.81 -48.65
CA THR A 1175 78.95 -63.48 -47.72
C THR A 1175 79.19 -64.56 -46.68
N THR A 1176 78.22 -65.45 -46.49
CA THR A 1176 78.28 -66.55 -45.52
C THR A 1176 77.88 -67.88 -46.14
N ASP A 1177 78.47 -68.96 -45.62
CA ASP A 1177 78.10 -70.33 -45.99
C ASP A 1177 76.63 -70.65 -45.66
N PHE A 1178 76.04 -69.97 -44.66
CA PHE A 1178 74.64 -70.13 -44.30
C PHE A 1178 73.72 -69.59 -45.38
N GLU A 1179 73.94 -68.35 -45.85
CA GLU A 1179 73.18 -67.75 -46.96
C GLU A 1179 73.33 -68.59 -48.24
N LEU A 1180 74.56 -69.01 -48.55
CA LEU A 1180 74.83 -69.83 -49.72
C LEU A 1180 74.12 -71.19 -49.65
N ASN A 1181 74.14 -71.83 -48.48
CA ASN A 1181 73.42 -73.07 -48.22
C ASN A 1181 71.91 -72.89 -48.39
N GLU A 1182 71.31 -71.85 -47.80
CA GLU A 1182 69.88 -71.57 -47.92
C GLU A 1182 69.44 -71.39 -49.38
N ARG A 1183 70.20 -70.63 -50.17
CA ARG A 1183 69.92 -70.40 -51.61
C ARG A 1183 70.05 -71.69 -52.43
N LEU A 1184 71.09 -72.49 -52.17
CA LEU A 1184 71.29 -73.76 -52.86
C LEU A 1184 70.23 -74.79 -52.46
N GLN A 1185 69.84 -74.85 -51.19
CA GLN A 1185 68.78 -75.75 -50.72
C GLN A 1185 67.43 -75.36 -51.35
N PHE A 1186 67.14 -74.07 -51.48
CA PHE A 1186 65.97 -73.61 -52.23
C PHE A 1186 66.01 -74.06 -53.69
N LEU A 1187 67.13 -73.85 -54.40
CA LEU A 1187 67.27 -74.27 -55.80
C LEU A 1187 67.24 -75.79 -55.99
N LYS A 1188 67.63 -76.56 -54.97
CA LYS A 1188 67.50 -78.02 -54.98
C LYS A 1188 66.04 -78.45 -54.86
N ASP A 1189 65.29 -77.82 -53.98
CA ASP A 1189 63.96 -78.28 -53.59
C ASP A 1189 62.85 -77.72 -54.50
N VAL A 1190 63.09 -76.57 -55.13
CA VAL A 1190 62.12 -75.91 -56.01
C VAL A 1190 62.04 -76.62 -57.37
N LYS A 1191 60.83 -76.76 -57.92
CA LYS A 1191 60.62 -77.17 -59.32
C LYS A 1191 60.39 -75.96 -60.23
N SER A 1192 60.60 -76.17 -61.52
CA SER A 1192 60.38 -75.15 -62.56
C SER A 1192 59.45 -75.67 -63.65
N SER A 1193 58.55 -74.81 -64.14
CA SER A 1193 57.69 -75.17 -65.27
C SER A 1193 58.53 -75.57 -66.50
N PRO A 1194 58.23 -76.72 -67.12
CA PRO A 1194 58.90 -77.17 -68.34
C PRO A 1194 59.03 -76.11 -69.43
N LYS A 1195 57.95 -75.36 -69.66
CA LYS A 1195 57.85 -74.38 -70.76
C LYS A 1195 58.71 -73.13 -70.55
N ALA A 1196 59.16 -72.85 -69.32
CA ALA A 1196 59.96 -71.66 -69.02
C ALA A 1196 61.41 -71.71 -69.57
N PHE A 1197 61.90 -72.91 -69.92
CA PHE A 1197 63.28 -73.12 -70.39
C PHE A 1197 63.35 -73.75 -71.81
N GLY A 1198 62.22 -73.76 -72.55
CA GLY A 1198 62.09 -74.30 -73.93
C GLY A 1198 61.44 -75.69 -73.99
N GLU A 1199 60.65 -75.99 -75.03
CA GLU A 1199 59.82 -77.21 -75.12
C GLU A 1199 60.63 -78.52 -75.27
N ASP A 1200 61.88 -78.44 -75.72
CA ASP A 1200 62.66 -79.60 -76.18
C ASP A 1200 63.34 -80.44 -75.07
N LYS A 1201 63.10 -80.20 -73.77
CA LYS A 1201 63.97 -80.74 -72.68
C LYS A 1201 63.24 -81.34 -71.47
N ILE A 1202 62.73 -82.57 -71.48
CA ILE A 1202 61.94 -83.22 -70.39
C ILE A 1202 62.58 -83.05 -68.99
N GLY A 1203 61.77 -82.73 -67.94
CA GLY A 1203 62.26 -82.54 -66.56
C GLY A 1203 61.49 -81.53 -65.67
N ASP A 1204 61.41 -81.78 -64.37
CA ASP A 1204 60.83 -80.97 -63.28
C ASP A 1204 61.82 -79.93 -62.70
N HIS A 1205 63.14 -80.14 -62.80
CA HIS A 1205 64.18 -79.24 -62.23
C HIS A 1205 65.03 -78.49 -63.29
N ARG A 1206 64.43 -78.10 -64.43
CA ARG A 1206 65.14 -77.47 -65.58
C ARG A 1206 65.92 -76.19 -65.27
N HIS A 1207 65.52 -75.43 -64.26
CA HIS A 1207 66.29 -74.26 -63.80
C HIS A 1207 67.70 -74.63 -63.32
N ILE A 1208 67.92 -75.85 -62.81
CA ILE A 1208 69.25 -76.36 -62.43
C ILE A 1208 70.15 -76.40 -63.67
N ASN A 1209 69.64 -76.92 -64.80
CA ASN A 1209 70.38 -76.95 -66.08
C ASN A 1209 70.81 -75.56 -66.55
N PHE A 1210 69.96 -74.56 -66.35
CA PHE A 1210 70.25 -73.18 -66.69
C PHE A 1210 71.35 -72.56 -65.80
N LEU A 1211 71.46 -73.02 -64.55
CA LEU A 1211 72.41 -72.52 -63.55
C LEU A 1211 73.70 -73.35 -63.43
N ILE A 1212 73.86 -74.44 -64.20
CA ILE A 1212 75.09 -75.26 -64.24
C ILE A 1212 76.38 -74.42 -64.32
N PRO A 1213 76.49 -73.40 -65.21
CA PRO A 1213 77.72 -72.61 -65.29
C PRO A 1213 78.09 -71.94 -63.97
N ILE A 1214 77.09 -71.55 -63.18
CA ILE A 1214 77.26 -70.90 -61.87
C ILE A 1214 77.56 -71.95 -60.80
N PHE A 1215 76.90 -73.11 -60.83
CA PHE A 1215 77.17 -74.20 -59.90
C PHE A 1215 78.55 -74.81 -60.07
N ALA A 1216 79.09 -74.84 -61.30
CA ALA A 1216 80.42 -75.37 -61.59
C ALA A 1216 81.51 -74.68 -60.76
N ASP A 1217 81.40 -73.37 -60.57
CA ASP A 1217 82.32 -72.58 -59.76
C ASP A 1217 82.21 -72.91 -58.25
N LEU A 1218 81.05 -73.42 -57.81
CA LEU A 1218 80.79 -73.79 -56.41
C LEU A 1218 81.10 -75.26 -56.07
N VAL A 1219 81.36 -76.14 -57.05
CA VAL A 1219 81.62 -77.58 -56.81
C VAL A 1219 82.84 -77.80 -55.90
N LEU A 1220 83.82 -76.90 -55.94
CA LEU A 1220 85.02 -76.94 -55.12
C LEU A 1220 84.89 -76.16 -53.79
N HIS A 1221 83.69 -75.72 -53.42
CA HIS A 1221 83.48 -74.92 -52.21
C HIS A 1221 84.02 -75.64 -50.96
N PRO A 1222 84.71 -74.96 -50.02
CA PRO A 1222 85.37 -75.60 -48.88
C PRO A 1222 84.41 -76.29 -47.89
N SER A 1223 83.17 -75.81 -47.78
CA SER A 1223 82.14 -76.45 -46.95
C SER A 1223 81.63 -77.77 -47.51
N GLU A 1224 81.71 -78.83 -46.70
CA GLU A 1224 81.21 -80.16 -47.06
C GLU A 1224 79.70 -80.19 -47.28
N GLU A 1225 78.94 -79.43 -46.48
CA GLU A 1225 77.48 -79.35 -46.60
C GLU A 1225 77.05 -78.69 -47.90
N ILE A 1226 77.73 -77.62 -48.32
CA ILE A 1226 77.49 -76.98 -49.63
C ILE A 1226 77.81 -77.96 -50.78
N ARG A 1227 78.94 -78.70 -50.69
CA ARG A 1227 79.28 -79.73 -51.68
C ARG A 1227 78.27 -80.89 -51.71
N LYS A 1228 77.71 -81.28 -50.56
CA LYS A 1228 76.64 -82.30 -50.49
C LYS A 1228 75.39 -81.82 -51.21
N ILE A 1229 74.93 -80.60 -50.95
CA ILE A 1229 73.75 -80.02 -51.60
C ILE A 1229 73.98 -79.88 -53.10
N LEU A 1230 75.13 -79.38 -53.53
CA LEU A 1230 75.48 -79.32 -54.95
C LEU A 1230 75.50 -80.72 -55.59
N ARG A 1231 76.06 -81.73 -54.91
CA ARG A 1231 76.01 -83.12 -55.39
C ARG A 1231 74.58 -83.61 -55.57
N PHE A 1232 73.67 -83.28 -54.64
CA PHE A 1232 72.25 -83.58 -54.79
C PHE A 1232 71.61 -82.82 -55.97
N ILE A 1233 71.90 -81.53 -56.12
CA ILE A 1233 71.47 -80.71 -57.26
C ILE A 1233 71.93 -81.33 -58.59
N PHE A 1234 73.18 -81.77 -58.70
CA PHE A 1234 73.70 -82.46 -59.89
C PHE A 1234 73.13 -83.87 -60.07
N LEU A 1235 72.73 -84.57 -59.01
CA LEU A 1235 72.05 -85.86 -59.12
C LEU A 1235 70.65 -85.72 -59.69
N LEU A 1236 69.93 -84.64 -59.37
CA LEU A 1236 68.63 -84.31 -59.97
C LEU A 1236 68.72 -84.14 -61.50
N LEU A 1237 69.90 -83.84 -62.05
CA LEU A 1237 70.14 -83.80 -63.50
C LEU A 1237 70.35 -85.18 -64.15
N ASN A 1238 70.69 -86.21 -63.37
CA ASN A 1238 70.92 -87.57 -63.86
C ASN A 1238 69.68 -88.47 -63.73
N GLU A 1239 68.66 -88.04 -62.97
CA GLU A 1239 67.39 -88.76 -62.79
C GLU A 1239 66.29 -88.33 -63.78
N GLU A 1240 66.59 -87.40 -64.69
CA GLU A 1240 65.78 -86.97 -65.84
C GLU A 1240 66.48 -87.34 -67.15
#